data_AF-A0A5B8XLR1-F1
#
_entry.id   AF-A0A5B8XLR1-F1
#
_cell.length_a   1.000
_cell.length_b   1.000
_cell.length_c   1.000
_cell.angle_alpha   90.00
_cell.angle_beta   90.00
_cell.angle_gamma   90.00
#
_symmetry.space_group_name_H-M   'P 1'
#
loop_
_entity.id
_entity.type
_entity.pdbx_description
1 polymer ?
#
loop_
_entity_poly.entity_id
_entity_poly.type
_entity_poly.pdbx_seq_one_letter_code
_entity_poly.pdbx_strand_id
1 'polypeptide(L)'
;MGTGRISIGEIGKAIVVTHDASALRRNAVLVLVVGLLLTTALSYLIWRGESAQIMAARDRDASEAQSVIERKFLVPYEIVYSIGSYFLASQHVSQTEFIRFSESALKRHPSVSALEWAPVVMDSTRDELETRVTKDEGIEGFSIRALHADGSMHPSPRRPIYVPLLYIEPPSPGALGLDLASEPDRKQRLEKAAMSTTPIASVPFVLAEDKDAAQTIALYLGIPDAPLSLEETWGFAIALFRIEPIKEASIAALKERNLEFRLSDITEKDAIPLFQTSAFESSRELKVRPLDFGGRRWQVETHERVLRRPTLTIITSTVGGSLSFLLGLLVLGFGRSRQLERDIEVAKEMGQYKMVERLGQGGMGVVYKARHALIQRDTAVKVLIGKDESSLQRFEREVQLNAQLSHPNTVSIYDYGRTENGEFYYVMELLDGVTLQEMVDRFGAMPLDRALHILLQVTGSLREAHRRGVIHRDIKPDNIMITQLGGVYDFVKVLDFGLAKEVETDVKVTGVMEIIGTPLYMSPEAIQGQAIDAKSDVYSFGCVAHVILTSKNVFEATSIMEIMRLHENESAPMLDTGDKELDELLFSCLAKEPGDRPSTHELYEELEEILARHPWSQAEAEEWWSTHLMTAELKPLKRPQSGIVG
;
A
#
# COMPACT_ATOMS: atom_id res chain seq x y z
N MET A 1 29.95 13.22 11.30
CA MET A 1 30.34 11.90 11.79
C MET A 1 29.46 10.85 11.12
N GLY A 2 30.08 9.88 10.42
CA GLY A 2 29.50 8.58 10.08
C GLY A 2 28.44 8.51 8.98
N THR A 3 28.84 8.58 7.71
CA THR A 3 28.03 8.22 6.54
C THR A 3 27.94 6.70 6.36
N GLY A 4 26.78 6.09 6.62
CA GLY A 4 26.49 4.69 6.28
C GLY A 4 25.76 4.60 4.94
N ARG A 5 26.49 4.26 3.87
CA ARG A 5 25.91 3.89 2.56
C ARG A 5 25.18 2.55 2.72
N ILE A 6 23.86 2.57 2.62
CA ILE A 6 23.09 1.34 2.41
C ILE A 6 23.35 0.91 0.96
N SER A 7 24.04 -0.21 0.81
CA SER A 7 24.32 -0.82 -0.48
C SER A 7 23.03 -1.40 -1.08
N ILE A 8 22.83 -1.18 -2.38
CA ILE A 8 21.72 -1.69 -3.20
C ILE A 8 21.65 -3.25 -3.21
N GLY A 9 22.64 -3.93 -2.62
CA GLY A 9 22.68 -5.39 -2.50
C GLY A 9 21.75 -6.04 -1.46
N GLU A 10 21.13 -5.27 -0.55
CA GLU A 10 20.29 -5.85 0.51
C GLU A 10 18.82 -6.08 0.12
N ILE A 11 18.36 -5.52 -0.99
CA ILE A 11 16.97 -5.72 -1.46
C ILE A 11 16.80 -7.03 -2.25
N GLY A 12 17.90 -7.72 -2.60
CA GLY A 12 17.89 -8.94 -3.43
C GLY A 12 17.70 -10.28 -2.72
N LYS A 13 17.60 -10.32 -1.38
CA LYS A 13 17.60 -11.59 -0.61
C LYS A 13 16.21 -12.17 -0.27
N ALA A 14 15.13 -11.60 -0.77
CA ALA A 14 13.78 -12.05 -0.46
C ALA A 14 13.01 -12.55 -1.70
N ILE A 15 13.54 -13.52 -2.45
CA ILE A 15 12.74 -14.35 -3.35
C ILE A 15 13.21 -15.80 -3.23
N VAL A 16 12.52 -16.54 -2.37
CA VAL A 16 12.70 -17.98 -2.14
C VAL A 16 12.51 -18.75 -3.44
N VAL A 17 13.50 -19.58 -3.74
CA VAL A 17 13.59 -20.50 -4.88
C VAL A 17 12.42 -21.48 -4.82
N THR A 18 11.55 -21.45 -5.83
CA THR A 18 10.51 -22.44 -6.00
C THR A 18 10.76 -23.21 -7.30
N HIS A 19 10.88 -24.54 -7.20
CA HIS A 19 11.22 -25.47 -8.29
C HIS A 19 10.01 -25.89 -9.15
N ASP A 20 8.97 -25.08 -9.16
CA ASP A 20 7.73 -25.39 -9.84
C ASP A 20 7.39 -24.22 -10.76
N ALA A 21 7.16 -24.50 -12.05
CA ALA A 21 6.75 -23.48 -13.02
C ALA A 21 5.46 -22.78 -12.58
N SER A 22 4.60 -23.48 -11.83
CA SER A 22 3.43 -22.92 -11.19
C SER A 22 3.81 -22.01 -10.01
N ALA A 23 4.89 -22.30 -9.28
CA ALA A 23 5.38 -21.47 -8.20
C ALA A 23 6.15 -20.24 -8.68
N LEU A 24 6.84 -20.30 -9.83
CA LEU A 24 7.41 -19.13 -10.49
C LEU A 24 6.30 -18.20 -11.02
N ARG A 25 5.24 -18.78 -11.60
CA ARG A 25 4.03 -18.02 -11.97
C ARG A 25 3.34 -17.43 -10.74
N ARG A 26 3.20 -18.19 -9.65
CA ARG A 26 2.65 -17.70 -8.37
C ARG A 26 3.49 -16.57 -7.78
N ASN A 27 4.82 -16.69 -7.80
CA ASN A 27 5.73 -15.64 -7.32
C ASN A 27 5.66 -14.38 -8.20
N ALA A 28 5.60 -14.54 -9.53
CA ALA A 28 5.42 -13.42 -10.45
C ALA A 28 4.06 -12.73 -10.25
N VAL A 29 2.99 -13.51 -10.05
CA VAL A 29 1.65 -13.00 -9.72
C VAL A 29 1.67 -12.31 -8.35
N LEU A 30 2.33 -12.88 -7.35
CA LEU A 30 2.46 -12.30 -6.02
C LEU A 30 3.20 -10.96 -6.05
N VAL A 31 4.32 -10.88 -6.78
CA VAL A 31 5.08 -9.63 -6.97
C VAL A 31 4.22 -8.57 -7.69
N LEU A 32 3.46 -8.97 -8.71
CA LEU A 32 2.51 -8.09 -9.40
C LEU A 32 1.41 -7.58 -8.46
N VAL A 33 0.79 -8.47 -7.69
CA VAL A 33 -0.31 -8.14 -6.77
C VAL A 33 0.20 -7.24 -5.63
N VAL A 34 1.32 -7.59 -5.00
CA VAL A 34 1.93 -6.81 -3.91
C VAL A 34 2.41 -5.45 -4.44
N GLY A 35 3.05 -5.40 -5.62
CA GLY A 35 3.49 -4.16 -6.25
C GLY A 35 2.32 -3.24 -6.61
N LEU A 36 1.22 -3.80 -7.14
CA LEU A 36 0.00 -3.05 -7.42
C LEU A 36 -0.66 -2.52 -6.14
N LEU A 37 -0.73 -3.34 -5.08
CA LEU A 37 -1.27 -2.94 -3.79
C LEU A 37 -0.45 -1.83 -3.15
N LEU A 38 0.89 -1.94 -3.16
CA LEU A 38 1.79 -0.90 -2.64
C LEU A 38 1.70 0.38 -3.46
N THR A 39 1.62 0.29 -4.80
CA THR A 39 1.44 1.46 -5.67
C THR A 39 0.10 2.14 -5.41
N THR A 40 -0.96 1.35 -5.21
CA THR A 40 -2.30 1.87 -4.90
C THR A 40 -2.32 2.52 -3.52
N ALA A 41 -1.71 1.89 -2.51
CA ALA A 41 -1.58 2.43 -1.17
C ALA A 41 -0.74 3.71 -1.14
N LEU A 42 0.39 3.75 -1.86
CA LEU A 42 1.24 4.95 -1.96
C LEU A 42 0.52 6.07 -2.72
N SER A 43 -0.15 5.76 -3.83
CA SER A 43 -0.96 6.74 -4.57
C SER A 43 -2.12 7.27 -3.73
N TYR A 44 -2.73 6.41 -2.90
CA TYR A 44 -3.76 6.81 -1.94
C TYR A 44 -3.19 7.69 -0.82
N LEU A 45 -2.00 7.40 -0.30
CA LEU A 45 -1.35 8.21 0.73
C LEU A 45 -0.91 9.57 0.19
N ILE A 46 -0.36 9.62 -1.02
CA ILE A 46 -0.02 10.87 -1.73
C ILE A 46 -1.31 11.66 -1.99
N TRP A 47 -2.34 11.02 -2.54
CA TRP A 47 -3.65 11.65 -2.76
C TRP A 47 -4.24 12.19 -1.46
N ARG A 48 -4.17 11.44 -0.35
CA ARG A 48 -4.71 11.84 0.95
C ARG A 48 -3.91 12.99 1.57
N GLY A 49 -2.59 12.96 1.45
CA GLY A 49 -1.69 14.00 1.94
C GLY A 49 -1.81 15.31 1.16
N GLU A 50 -1.77 15.24 -0.17
CA GLU A 50 -2.01 16.38 -1.06
C GLU A 50 -3.42 16.94 -0.86
N SER A 51 -4.44 16.08 -0.76
CA SER A 51 -5.82 16.53 -0.57
C SER A 51 -5.99 17.31 0.74
N ALA A 52 -5.38 16.88 1.85
CA ALA A 52 -5.57 17.60 3.12
C ALA A 52 -4.96 19.01 3.10
N GLN A 53 -3.73 19.15 2.60
CA GLN A 53 -3.05 20.46 2.53
C GLN A 53 -3.69 21.37 1.48
N ILE A 54 -4.05 20.82 0.32
CA ILE A 54 -4.72 21.56 -0.75
C ILE A 54 -6.11 22.01 -0.29
N MET A 55 -6.88 21.16 0.41
CA MET A 55 -8.20 21.56 0.95
C MET A 55 -8.06 22.65 2.01
N ALA A 56 -7.08 22.56 2.90
CA ALA A 56 -6.85 23.61 3.90
C ALA A 56 -6.42 24.95 3.29
N ALA A 57 -5.61 24.91 2.22
CA ALA A 57 -5.25 26.11 1.45
C ALA A 57 -6.48 26.70 0.73
N ARG A 58 -7.30 25.85 0.10
CA ARG A 58 -8.55 26.25 -0.58
C ARG A 58 -9.57 26.87 0.38
N ASP A 59 -9.74 26.28 1.56
CA ASP A 59 -10.64 26.81 2.58
C ASP A 59 -10.17 28.18 3.09
N ARG A 60 -8.85 28.37 3.20
CA ARG A 60 -8.25 29.67 3.54
C ARG A 60 -8.53 30.70 2.45
N ASP A 61 -8.29 30.33 1.20
CA ASP A 61 -8.52 31.19 0.04
C ASP A 61 -9.99 31.60 -0.11
N ALA A 62 -10.91 30.64 0.05
CA ALA A 62 -12.35 30.88 0.07
C ALA A 62 -12.74 31.83 1.20
N SER A 63 -12.18 31.63 2.40
CA SER A 63 -12.46 32.51 3.55
C SER A 63 -11.94 33.94 3.36
N GLU A 64 -10.76 34.09 2.76
CA GLU A 64 -10.17 35.39 2.47
C GLU A 64 -11.01 36.16 1.45
N ALA A 65 -11.43 35.48 0.38
CA ALA A 65 -12.30 36.06 -0.64
C ALA A 65 -13.68 36.46 -0.10
N GLN A 66 -14.31 35.60 0.73
CA GLN A 66 -15.57 35.96 1.41
C GLN A 66 -15.38 37.19 2.30
N SER A 67 -14.27 37.29 3.04
CA SER A 67 -13.98 38.43 3.89
C SER A 67 -13.77 39.73 3.10
N VAL A 68 -13.24 39.67 1.88
CA VAL A 68 -13.16 40.83 0.98
C VAL A 68 -14.57 41.30 0.59
N ILE A 69 -15.46 40.37 0.24
CA ILE A 69 -16.87 40.68 -0.10
C ILE A 69 -17.56 41.33 1.10
N GLU A 70 -17.51 40.69 2.27
CA GLU A 70 -18.12 41.19 3.52
C GLU A 70 -17.65 42.62 3.82
N ARG A 71 -16.34 42.90 3.76
CA ARG A 71 -15.80 44.26 3.99
C ARG A 71 -16.34 45.29 3.01
N LYS A 72 -16.57 44.92 1.75
CA LYS A 72 -17.11 45.85 0.74
C LYS A 72 -18.57 46.18 0.98
N PHE A 73 -19.34 45.25 1.56
CA PHE A 73 -20.71 45.49 2.00
C PHE A 73 -20.81 46.30 3.29
N LEU A 74 -19.74 46.46 4.09
CA LEU A 74 -19.75 47.38 5.25
C LEU A 74 -19.64 48.84 4.83
N VAL A 75 -19.01 49.14 3.68
CA VAL A 75 -18.77 50.51 3.23
C VAL A 75 -20.07 51.33 3.06
N PRO A 76 -21.13 50.81 2.40
CA PRO A 76 -22.42 51.53 2.31
C PRO A 76 -23.06 51.82 3.68
N TYR A 77 -22.91 50.91 4.66
CA TYR A 77 -23.39 51.12 6.02
C TYR A 77 -22.70 52.31 6.68
N GLU A 78 -21.37 52.32 6.67
CA GLU A 78 -20.57 53.42 7.24
C GLU A 78 -20.95 54.76 6.63
N ILE A 79 -21.17 54.79 5.32
CA ILE A 79 -21.51 56.01 4.60
C ILE A 79 -22.93 56.48 4.91
N VAL A 80 -23.94 55.60 4.93
CA VAL A 80 -25.32 56.03 5.24
C VAL A 80 -25.45 56.54 6.67
N TYR A 81 -24.75 55.93 7.64
CA TYR A 81 -24.68 56.45 9.01
C TYR A 81 -24.00 57.82 9.09
N SER A 82 -23.02 58.08 8.23
CA SER A 82 -22.33 59.37 8.21
C SER A 82 -23.25 60.52 7.77
N ILE A 83 -24.19 60.27 6.84
CA ILE A 83 -25.20 61.26 6.43
C ILE A 83 -26.07 61.63 7.63
N GLY A 84 -26.61 60.64 8.34
CA GLY A 84 -27.43 60.84 9.52
C GLY A 84 -26.70 61.65 10.60
N SER A 85 -25.46 61.28 10.88
CA SER A 85 -24.60 61.98 11.85
C SER A 85 -24.34 63.43 11.43
N TYR A 86 -24.16 63.67 10.14
CA TYR A 86 -23.92 65.01 9.59
C TYR A 86 -25.13 65.93 9.76
N PHE A 87 -26.34 65.43 9.48
CA PHE A 87 -27.59 66.20 9.68
C PHE A 87 -27.95 66.39 11.15
N LEU A 88 -27.63 65.44 12.03
CA LEU A 88 -27.82 65.62 13.49
C LEU A 88 -26.87 66.69 14.07
N ALA A 89 -25.66 66.82 13.51
CA ALA A 89 -24.66 67.77 13.98
C ALA A 89 -24.85 69.20 13.41
N SER A 90 -25.57 69.35 12.30
CA SER A 90 -25.68 70.60 11.55
C SER A 90 -27.06 71.22 11.71
N GLN A 91 -27.12 72.49 12.17
CA GLN A 91 -28.42 73.17 12.40
C GLN A 91 -29.16 73.51 11.11
N HIS A 92 -28.43 73.82 10.03
CA HIS A 92 -28.96 74.07 8.68
C HIS A 92 -27.92 73.54 7.68
N VAL A 93 -28.36 72.72 6.72
CA VAL A 93 -27.50 72.16 5.66
C VAL A 93 -28.01 72.66 4.32
N SER A 94 -27.17 73.40 3.59
CA SER A 94 -27.44 73.78 2.19
C SER A 94 -27.06 72.67 1.21
N GLN A 95 -27.60 72.70 -0.01
CA GLN A 95 -27.20 71.73 -1.05
C GLN A 95 -25.70 71.74 -1.30
N THR A 96 -25.08 72.92 -1.32
CA THR A 96 -23.63 73.06 -1.57
C THR A 96 -22.79 72.44 -0.46
N GLU A 97 -23.27 72.46 0.80
CA GLU A 97 -22.58 71.83 1.92
C GLU A 97 -22.73 70.31 1.90
N PHE A 98 -23.94 69.82 1.59
CA PHE A 98 -24.19 68.39 1.41
C PHE A 98 -23.36 67.79 0.26
N ILE A 99 -23.25 68.49 -0.87
CA ILE A 99 -22.41 68.09 -2.00
C ILE A 99 -20.95 67.97 -1.56
N ARG A 100 -20.41 69.01 -0.90
CA ARG A 100 -19.02 68.98 -0.40
C ARG A 100 -18.75 67.84 0.57
N PHE A 101 -19.71 67.54 1.45
CA PHE A 101 -19.65 66.39 2.34
C PHE A 101 -19.62 65.06 1.55
N SER A 102 -20.52 64.94 0.57
CA SER A 102 -20.76 63.71 -0.20
C SER A 102 -19.67 63.40 -1.22
N GLU A 103 -19.14 64.41 -1.92
CA GLU A 103 -18.08 64.28 -2.93
C GLU A 103 -16.86 63.52 -2.38
N SER A 104 -16.49 63.80 -1.12
CA SER A 104 -15.35 63.15 -0.48
C SER A 104 -15.59 61.66 -0.25
N ALA A 105 -16.82 61.27 0.13
CA ALA A 105 -17.20 59.88 0.33
C ALA A 105 -17.30 59.14 -1.01
N LEU A 106 -17.97 59.72 -2.00
CA LEU A 106 -18.13 59.15 -3.34
C LEU A 106 -16.79 58.96 -4.06
N LYS A 107 -15.87 59.93 -3.94
CA LYS A 107 -14.52 59.83 -4.52
C LYS A 107 -13.68 58.72 -3.87
N ARG A 108 -13.85 58.48 -2.57
CA ARG A 108 -13.12 57.43 -1.84
C ARG A 108 -13.71 56.04 -2.06
N HIS A 109 -15.01 55.94 -2.34
CA HIS A 109 -15.75 54.69 -2.41
C HIS A 109 -16.56 54.58 -3.71
N PRO A 110 -15.94 54.19 -4.84
CA PRO A 110 -16.60 54.13 -6.16
C PRO A 110 -17.77 53.15 -6.26
N SER A 111 -17.92 52.23 -5.30
CA SER A 111 -19.09 51.35 -5.22
C SER A 111 -20.36 52.10 -4.82
N VAL A 112 -20.24 53.28 -4.19
CA VAL A 112 -21.36 54.15 -3.86
C VAL A 112 -21.53 55.16 -5.01
N SER A 113 -22.71 55.18 -5.58
CA SER A 113 -23.02 55.94 -6.80
C SER A 113 -23.72 57.25 -6.51
N ALA A 114 -24.53 57.30 -5.46
CA ALA A 114 -25.16 58.54 -5.02
C ALA A 114 -25.42 58.53 -3.51
N LEU A 115 -25.41 59.71 -2.91
CA LEU A 115 -25.85 59.97 -1.54
C LEU A 115 -27.04 60.92 -1.60
N GLU A 116 -28.09 60.60 -0.84
CA GLU A 116 -29.31 61.37 -0.84
C GLU A 116 -29.84 61.62 0.58
N TRP A 117 -30.58 62.71 0.73
CA TRP A 117 -31.30 63.06 1.95
C TRP A 117 -32.74 63.44 1.65
N ALA A 118 -33.67 62.83 2.39
CA ALA A 118 -35.10 63.09 2.29
C ALA A 118 -35.71 63.36 3.68
N PRO A 119 -36.11 64.60 4.01
CA PRO A 119 -36.84 64.85 5.25
C PRO A 119 -38.24 64.24 5.20
N VAL A 120 -38.81 63.97 6.37
CA VAL A 120 -40.25 63.68 6.49
C VAL A 120 -40.99 65.01 6.58
N VAL A 121 -42.01 65.18 5.75
CA VAL A 121 -42.75 66.44 5.60
C VAL A 121 -44.23 66.17 5.80
N MET A 122 -44.84 66.94 6.69
CA MET A 122 -46.28 66.87 6.94
C MET A 122 -47.02 67.72 5.91
N ASP A 123 -48.27 67.36 5.60
CA ASP A 123 -49.10 68.17 4.67
C ASP A 123 -49.24 69.64 5.09
N SER A 124 -49.27 69.88 6.41
CA SER A 124 -49.34 71.22 6.99
C SER A 124 -48.12 72.09 6.70
N THR A 125 -46.95 71.50 6.43
CA THR A 125 -45.68 72.21 6.20
C THR A 125 -45.16 72.10 4.77
N ARG A 126 -45.89 71.42 3.87
CA ARG A 126 -45.50 71.24 2.47
C ARG A 126 -45.27 72.56 1.73
N ASP A 127 -46.23 73.48 1.79
CA ASP A 127 -46.17 74.72 1.00
C ASP A 127 -45.04 75.65 1.50
N GLU A 128 -44.77 75.61 2.82
CA GLU A 128 -43.64 76.29 3.44
C GLU A 128 -42.31 75.72 2.93
N LEU A 129 -42.19 74.39 2.87
CA LEU A 129 -41.01 73.73 2.33
C LEU A 129 -40.78 74.07 0.85
N GLU A 130 -41.80 73.97 0.00
CA GLU A 130 -41.67 74.25 -1.43
C GLU A 130 -41.22 75.70 -1.68
N THR A 131 -41.76 76.65 -0.91
CA THR A 131 -41.35 78.06 -0.94
C THR A 131 -39.91 78.25 -0.46
N ARG A 132 -39.54 77.60 0.66
CA ARG A 132 -38.20 77.66 1.25
C ARG A 132 -37.14 77.15 0.29
N VAL A 133 -37.34 75.96 -0.29
CA VAL A 133 -36.39 75.36 -1.24
C VAL A 133 -36.23 76.24 -2.49
N THR A 134 -37.34 76.79 -3.01
CA THR A 134 -37.30 77.70 -4.15
C THR A 134 -36.47 78.96 -3.86
N LYS A 135 -36.60 79.52 -2.65
CA LYS A 135 -35.96 80.78 -2.25
C LYS A 135 -34.51 80.60 -1.78
N ASP A 136 -34.26 79.61 -0.93
CA ASP A 136 -33.01 79.45 -0.19
C ASP A 136 -31.99 78.59 -0.96
N GLU A 137 -32.44 77.58 -1.71
CA GLU A 137 -31.57 76.73 -2.54
C GLU A 137 -31.54 77.18 -4.02
N GLY A 138 -32.35 78.18 -4.39
CA GLY A 138 -32.37 78.77 -5.73
C GLY A 138 -32.99 77.88 -6.82
N ILE A 139 -33.82 76.90 -6.43
CA ILE A 139 -34.44 75.93 -7.34
C ILE A 139 -35.79 76.47 -7.81
N GLU A 140 -35.79 77.23 -8.90
CA GLU A 140 -37.00 77.87 -9.42
C GLU A 140 -38.09 76.83 -9.77
N GLY A 141 -39.28 76.97 -9.18
CA GLY A 141 -40.42 76.10 -9.46
C GLY A 141 -40.35 74.71 -8.81
N PHE A 142 -39.59 74.55 -7.72
CA PHE A 142 -39.55 73.31 -6.95
C PHE A 142 -40.96 72.92 -6.45
N SER A 143 -41.30 71.64 -6.59
CA SER A 143 -42.53 71.04 -6.03
C SER A 143 -42.28 69.58 -5.65
N ILE A 144 -43.03 69.08 -4.66
CA ILE A 144 -43.03 67.65 -4.32
C ILE A 144 -43.80 66.90 -5.41
N ARG A 145 -43.17 65.87 -6.01
CA ARG A 145 -43.66 65.17 -7.19
C ARG A 145 -43.76 63.66 -6.95
N ALA A 146 -44.77 63.02 -7.52
CA ALA A 146 -44.95 61.57 -7.50
C ALA A 146 -44.61 60.97 -8.86
N LEU A 147 -44.08 59.74 -8.86
CA LEU A 147 -43.84 58.96 -10.06
C LEU A 147 -45.15 58.30 -10.52
N HIS A 148 -45.50 58.47 -11.79
CA HIS A 148 -46.67 57.85 -12.41
C HIS A 148 -46.31 56.57 -13.16
N ALA A 149 -47.32 55.75 -13.48
CA ALA A 149 -47.14 54.45 -14.13
C ALA A 149 -46.50 54.53 -15.54
N ASP A 150 -46.54 55.70 -16.18
CA ASP A 150 -45.90 55.98 -17.47
C ASP A 150 -44.46 56.49 -17.32
N GLY A 151 -43.93 56.54 -16.09
CA GLY A 151 -42.58 57.04 -15.77
C GLY A 151 -42.48 58.56 -15.69
N SER A 152 -43.59 59.29 -15.86
CA SER A 152 -43.61 60.75 -15.76
C SER A 152 -43.73 61.22 -14.30
N MET A 153 -43.24 62.43 -14.05
CA MET A 153 -43.25 63.06 -12.73
C MET A 153 -44.28 64.20 -12.69
N HIS A 154 -45.29 64.10 -11.84
CA HIS A 154 -46.32 65.12 -11.65
C HIS A 154 -46.39 65.58 -10.20
N PRO A 155 -46.97 66.76 -9.88
CA PRO A 155 -47.16 67.19 -8.51
C PRO A 155 -47.85 66.10 -7.67
N SER A 156 -47.25 65.76 -6.52
CA SER A 156 -47.78 64.70 -5.66
C SER A 156 -49.15 65.11 -5.12
N PRO A 157 -50.18 64.23 -5.16
CA PRO A 157 -51.49 64.53 -4.59
C PRO A 157 -51.37 64.78 -3.08
N ARG A 158 -52.34 65.48 -2.49
CA ARG A 158 -52.31 65.80 -1.06
C ARG A 158 -52.38 64.51 -0.22
N ARG A 159 -51.39 64.30 0.66
CA ARG A 159 -51.22 63.13 1.54
C ARG A 159 -50.77 63.62 2.93
N PRO A 160 -51.05 62.87 4.02
CA PRO A 160 -50.64 63.29 5.36
C PRO A 160 -49.13 63.50 5.50
N ILE A 161 -48.33 62.66 4.84
CA ILE A 161 -46.87 62.61 4.92
C ILE A 161 -46.28 62.50 3.52
N TYR A 162 -45.17 63.21 3.31
CA TYR A 162 -44.31 63.14 2.13
C TYR A 162 -42.87 62.87 2.56
N VAL A 163 -42.11 62.22 1.69
CA VAL A 163 -40.66 62.02 1.87
C VAL A 163 -39.94 62.46 0.61
N PRO A 164 -39.85 63.79 0.35
CA PRO A 164 -39.25 64.32 -0.88
C PRO A 164 -37.72 64.23 -0.85
N LEU A 165 -37.11 63.76 -1.94
CA LEU A 165 -35.67 63.87 -2.14
C LEU A 165 -35.26 65.35 -2.31
N LEU A 166 -34.46 65.89 -1.38
CA LEU A 166 -34.05 67.31 -1.39
C LEU A 166 -32.56 67.52 -1.67
N TYR A 167 -31.72 66.57 -1.28
CA TYR A 167 -30.27 66.66 -1.46
C TYR A 167 -29.82 65.38 -2.14
N ILE A 168 -29.13 65.50 -3.26
CA ILE A 168 -28.71 64.39 -4.11
C ILE A 168 -27.33 64.74 -4.67
N GLU A 169 -26.35 63.87 -4.45
CA GLU A 169 -25.02 64.00 -5.04
C GLU A 169 -24.59 62.63 -5.61
N PRO A 170 -24.26 62.52 -6.92
CA PRO A 170 -24.29 63.57 -7.94
C PRO A 170 -25.71 64.07 -8.25
N PRO A 171 -25.90 65.31 -8.75
CA PRO A 171 -27.23 65.84 -9.00
C PRO A 171 -27.99 65.02 -10.03
N SER A 172 -29.21 64.60 -9.68
CA SER A 172 -30.14 63.92 -10.59
C SER A 172 -31.39 64.78 -10.82
N PRO A 173 -31.46 65.56 -11.92
CA PRO A 173 -32.55 66.50 -12.17
C PRO A 173 -33.94 65.85 -12.24
N GLY A 174 -34.01 64.55 -12.56
CA GLY A 174 -35.27 63.79 -12.62
C GLY A 174 -35.75 63.27 -11.27
N ALA A 175 -34.87 63.17 -10.26
CA ALA A 175 -35.17 62.63 -8.95
C ALA A 175 -35.43 63.71 -7.88
N LEU A 176 -34.96 64.95 -8.11
CA LEU A 176 -35.18 66.05 -7.17
C LEU A 176 -36.68 66.31 -6.97
N GLY A 177 -37.11 66.36 -5.71
CA GLY A 177 -38.51 66.52 -5.32
C GLY A 177 -39.36 65.25 -5.42
N LEU A 178 -38.78 64.11 -5.82
CA LEU A 178 -39.49 62.82 -5.84
C LEU A 178 -39.90 62.44 -4.42
N ASP A 179 -41.21 62.27 -4.23
CA ASP A 179 -41.82 61.77 -3.01
C ASP A 179 -41.65 60.25 -2.94
N LEU A 180 -40.71 59.78 -2.13
CA LEU A 180 -40.45 58.35 -1.96
C LEU A 180 -41.61 57.61 -1.29
N ALA A 181 -42.45 58.32 -0.52
CA ALA A 181 -43.67 57.76 0.06
C ALA A 181 -44.80 57.65 -0.97
N SER A 182 -44.61 58.18 -2.19
CA SER A 182 -45.62 58.13 -3.23
C SER A 182 -45.85 56.71 -3.78
N GLU A 183 -44.78 55.91 -3.79
CA GLU A 183 -44.73 54.53 -4.28
C GLU A 183 -44.92 53.52 -3.13
N PRO A 184 -45.86 52.56 -3.22
CA PRO A 184 -46.16 51.62 -2.13
C PRO A 184 -44.95 50.83 -1.62
N ASP A 185 -44.11 50.33 -2.53
CA ASP A 185 -42.96 49.49 -2.18
C ASP A 185 -41.84 50.27 -1.48
N ARG A 186 -41.64 51.54 -1.87
CA ARG A 186 -40.67 52.42 -1.21
C ARG A 186 -41.20 52.88 0.14
N LYS A 187 -42.48 53.25 0.21
CA LYS A 187 -43.16 53.60 1.46
C LYS A 187 -43.01 52.49 2.51
N GLN A 188 -43.26 51.23 2.14
CA GLN A 188 -43.11 50.10 3.06
C GLN A 188 -41.66 49.96 3.59
N ARG A 189 -40.66 50.25 2.77
CA ARG A 189 -39.25 50.22 3.19
C ARG A 189 -38.91 51.37 4.12
N LEU A 190 -39.43 52.56 3.86
CA LEU A 190 -39.27 53.72 4.73
C LEU A 190 -39.91 53.47 6.10
N GLU A 191 -41.11 52.89 6.14
CA GLU A 191 -41.77 52.49 7.39
C GLU A 191 -40.91 51.48 8.18
N LYS A 192 -40.35 50.46 7.50
CA LYS A 192 -39.41 49.53 8.13
C LYS A 192 -38.13 50.20 8.62
N ALA A 193 -37.61 51.16 7.86
CA ALA A 193 -36.40 51.90 8.20
C ALA A 193 -36.61 52.83 9.40
N ALA A 194 -37.79 53.46 9.51
CA ALA A 194 -38.18 54.25 10.67
C ALA A 194 -38.20 53.38 11.94
N MET A 195 -38.69 52.15 11.84
CA MET A 195 -38.81 51.20 12.96
C MET A 195 -37.53 50.39 13.23
N SER A 196 -36.38 50.75 12.64
CA SER A 196 -35.13 49.99 12.70
C SER A 196 -33.93 50.88 13.00
N THR A 197 -33.00 50.39 13.83
CA THR A 197 -31.67 51.03 14.04
C THR A 197 -30.64 50.62 12.98
N THR A 198 -31.00 49.67 12.12
CA THR A 198 -30.16 49.22 11.01
C THR A 198 -30.74 49.69 9.68
N PRO A 199 -29.90 50.17 8.74
CA PRO A 199 -30.33 50.49 7.40
C PRO A 199 -31.13 49.37 6.73
N ILE A 200 -32.18 49.73 6.00
CA ILE A 200 -33.05 48.82 5.24
C ILE A 200 -32.73 48.94 3.76
N ALA A 201 -32.50 47.81 3.08
CA ALA A 201 -32.18 47.76 1.66
C ALA A 201 -33.43 47.72 0.77
N SER A 202 -33.34 48.40 -0.37
CA SER A 202 -34.24 48.22 -1.52
C SER A 202 -34.14 46.82 -2.10
N VAL A 203 -35.12 46.45 -2.94
CA VAL A 203 -34.84 45.43 -3.96
C VAL A 203 -33.82 45.99 -4.95
N PRO A 204 -32.99 45.15 -5.58
CA PRO A 204 -32.10 45.58 -6.66
C PRO A 204 -32.89 46.22 -7.81
N PHE A 205 -32.39 47.35 -8.32
CA PHE A 205 -33.00 48.07 -9.44
C PHE A 205 -31.92 48.70 -10.33
N VAL A 206 -32.33 49.18 -11.50
CA VAL A 206 -31.45 49.86 -12.46
C VAL A 206 -31.78 51.36 -12.43
N LEU A 207 -30.75 52.20 -12.37
CA LEU A 207 -30.93 53.66 -12.46
C LEU A 207 -31.32 54.07 -13.87
N ALA A 208 -32.19 55.07 -14.01
CA ALA A 208 -32.71 55.50 -15.31
C ALA A 208 -31.60 56.06 -16.22
N GLU A 209 -30.56 56.63 -15.62
CA GLU A 209 -29.36 57.15 -16.27
C GLU A 209 -28.35 56.06 -16.70
N ASP A 210 -28.48 54.83 -16.20
CA ASP A 210 -27.53 53.75 -16.45
C ASP A 210 -27.81 53.04 -17.76
N LYS A 211 -26.95 53.31 -18.77
CA LYS A 211 -27.00 52.65 -20.08
C LYS A 211 -26.63 51.16 -20.02
N ASP A 212 -25.82 50.77 -19.04
CA ASP A 212 -25.26 49.42 -18.91
C ASP A 212 -26.14 48.50 -18.03
N ALA A 213 -27.31 48.97 -17.61
CA ALA A 213 -28.25 48.23 -16.76
C ALA A 213 -27.63 47.69 -15.45
N ALA A 214 -26.73 48.47 -14.84
CA ALA A 214 -26.05 48.08 -13.61
C ALA A 214 -27.02 47.97 -12.42
N GLN A 215 -26.97 46.85 -11.71
CA GLN A 215 -27.80 46.63 -10.52
C GLN A 215 -27.33 47.53 -9.35
N THR A 216 -28.28 48.27 -8.80
CA THR A 216 -28.11 49.23 -7.70
C THR A 216 -29.02 48.85 -6.54
N ILE A 217 -28.54 49.05 -5.31
CA ILE A 217 -29.32 48.91 -4.08
C ILE A 217 -29.28 50.25 -3.35
N ALA A 218 -30.44 50.70 -2.87
CA ALA A 218 -30.56 51.84 -1.97
C ALA A 218 -30.65 51.35 -0.52
N LEU A 219 -29.85 51.94 0.38
CA LEU A 219 -29.99 51.79 1.82
C LEU A 219 -30.76 52.96 2.39
N TYR A 220 -31.79 52.70 3.19
CA TYR A 220 -32.58 53.70 3.90
C TYR A 220 -32.29 53.62 5.39
N LEU A 221 -31.90 54.73 6.01
CA LEU A 221 -31.72 54.86 7.45
C LEU A 221 -32.60 56.00 7.97
N GLY A 222 -33.53 55.69 8.88
CA GLY A 222 -34.32 56.70 9.57
C GLY A 222 -33.49 57.45 10.60
N ILE A 223 -33.74 58.76 10.73
CA ILE A 223 -33.12 59.64 11.72
C ILE A 223 -34.22 60.21 12.63
N PRO A 224 -34.06 60.28 13.96
CA PRO A 224 -32.89 59.90 14.76
C PRO A 224 -32.63 58.39 14.78
N ASP A 225 -31.40 57.97 15.16
CA ASP A 225 -30.95 56.57 15.26
C ASP A 225 -31.63 55.82 16.44
N ALA A 226 -32.96 55.82 16.43
CA ALA A 226 -33.84 55.16 17.37
C ALA A 226 -35.11 54.71 16.63
N PRO A 227 -35.67 53.52 16.94
CA PRO A 227 -36.90 53.07 16.31
C PRO A 227 -38.06 54.02 16.60
N LEU A 228 -38.67 54.54 15.54
CA LEU A 228 -39.79 55.48 15.57
C LEU A 228 -40.85 55.07 14.54
N SER A 229 -42.03 55.69 14.62
CA SER A 229 -42.97 55.64 13.51
C SER A 229 -42.48 56.52 12.34
N LEU A 230 -43.03 56.28 11.14
CA LEU A 230 -42.75 57.12 9.97
C LEU A 230 -43.06 58.60 10.24
N GLU A 231 -44.09 58.89 11.05
CA GLU A 231 -44.52 60.27 11.36
C GLU A 231 -43.57 60.99 12.34
N GLU A 232 -42.88 60.24 13.18
CA GLU A 232 -41.95 60.75 14.20
C GLU A 232 -40.50 60.82 13.69
N THR A 233 -40.22 60.22 12.54
CA THR A 233 -38.89 60.22 11.90
C THR A 233 -38.61 61.61 11.31
N TRP A 234 -37.41 62.16 11.53
CA TRP A 234 -36.99 63.48 11.03
C TRP A 234 -36.66 63.46 9.53
N GLY A 235 -36.13 62.34 9.06
CA GLY A 235 -35.73 62.17 7.66
C GLY A 235 -35.01 60.86 7.44
N PHE A 236 -34.65 60.61 6.19
CA PHE A 236 -33.97 59.42 5.75
C PHE A 236 -32.65 59.77 5.09
N ALA A 237 -31.58 59.18 5.63
CA ALA A 237 -30.30 59.09 4.96
C ALA A 237 -30.35 57.95 3.95
N ILE A 238 -29.91 58.21 2.71
CA ILE A 238 -29.99 57.26 1.62
C ILE A 238 -28.63 57.13 0.94
N ALA A 239 -28.18 55.89 0.77
CA ALA A 239 -26.97 55.58 0.01
C ALA A 239 -27.29 54.59 -1.12
N LEU A 240 -27.04 54.99 -2.37
CA LEU A 240 -27.18 54.16 -3.55
C LEU A 240 -25.83 53.54 -3.87
N PHE A 241 -25.73 52.21 -3.88
CA PHE A 241 -24.49 51.53 -4.20
C PHE A 241 -24.70 50.47 -5.29
N ARG A 242 -23.72 50.38 -6.19
CA ARG A 242 -23.71 49.44 -7.31
C ARG A 242 -23.11 48.11 -6.89
N ILE A 243 -23.71 47.05 -7.40
CA ILE A 243 -23.23 45.69 -7.20
C ILE A 243 -22.04 45.38 -8.11
N GLU A 244 -21.99 45.97 -9.30
CA GLU A 244 -20.95 45.65 -10.29
C GLU A 244 -19.52 45.90 -9.78
N PRO A 245 -19.18 47.05 -9.14
CA PRO A 245 -17.84 47.25 -8.57
C PRO A 245 -17.48 46.24 -7.47
N ILE A 246 -18.46 45.77 -6.70
CA ILE A 246 -18.27 44.74 -5.68
C ILE A 246 -17.98 43.39 -6.34
N LYS A 247 -18.72 43.07 -7.41
CA LYS A 247 -18.50 41.89 -8.25
C LYS A 247 -17.14 41.91 -8.94
N GLU A 248 -16.74 43.04 -9.53
CA GLU A 248 -15.42 43.19 -10.18
C GLU A 248 -14.26 43.03 -9.17
N ALA A 249 -14.37 43.68 -8.01
CA ALA A 249 -13.39 43.51 -6.93
C ALA A 249 -13.33 42.06 -6.45
N SER A 250 -14.48 41.38 -6.43
CA SER A 250 -14.54 39.93 -6.18
C SER A 250 -13.77 39.20 -7.27
N ILE A 251 -14.13 39.34 -8.55
CA ILE A 251 -13.44 38.69 -9.69
C ILE A 251 -11.91 38.92 -9.64
N ALA A 252 -11.46 40.14 -9.33
CA ALA A 252 -10.05 40.46 -9.21
C ALA A 252 -9.35 39.67 -8.10
N ALA A 253 -9.99 39.49 -6.93
CA ALA A 253 -9.48 38.65 -5.84
C ALA A 253 -9.40 37.15 -6.21
N LEU A 254 -10.13 36.72 -7.24
CA LEU A 254 -10.30 35.32 -7.62
C LEU A 254 -9.48 34.89 -8.83
N LYS A 255 -9.00 35.86 -9.62
CA LYS A 255 -8.35 35.61 -10.93
C LYS A 255 -7.18 34.62 -10.83
N GLU A 256 -6.48 34.59 -9.70
CA GLU A 256 -5.34 33.70 -9.46
C GLU A 256 -5.70 32.42 -8.68
N ARG A 257 -6.94 32.30 -8.16
CA ARG A 257 -7.31 31.26 -7.18
C ARG A 257 -8.29 30.19 -7.68
N ASN A 258 -8.75 30.25 -8.94
CA ASN A 258 -9.70 29.30 -9.54
C ASN A 258 -11.02 29.10 -8.74
N LEU A 259 -11.44 30.14 -8.04
CA LEU A 259 -12.67 30.15 -7.25
C LEU A 259 -13.76 30.94 -7.98
N GLU A 260 -15.00 30.56 -7.74
CA GLU A 260 -16.22 31.16 -8.30
C GLU A 260 -17.20 31.45 -7.17
N PHE A 261 -17.95 32.55 -7.25
CA PHE A 261 -18.87 32.97 -6.18
C PHE A 261 -20.23 33.34 -6.71
N ARG A 262 -21.24 33.07 -5.88
CA ARG A 262 -22.63 33.47 -6.04
C ARG A 262 -23.06 34.22 -4.79
N LEU A 263 -23.68 35.37 -4.98
CA LEU A 263 -24.39 36.08 -3.92
C LEU A 263 -25.89 35.99 -4.21
N SER A 264 -26.66 35.46 -3.27
CA SER A 264 -28.11 35.33 -3.40
C SER A 264 -28.82 35.99 -2.22
N ASP A 265 -29.95 36.64 -2.46
CA ASP A 265 -30.87 37.07 -1.40
C ASP A 265 -31.72 35.87 -0.98
N ILE A 266 -31.69 35.50 0.30
CA ILE A 266 -32.46 34.37 0.86
C ILE A 266 -33.52 34.82 1.86
N THR A 267 -33.82 36.13 1.88
CA THR A 267 -34.77 36.75 2.82
C THR A 267 -36.21 36.38 2.50
N GLU A 268 -36.55 36.28 1.22
CA GLU A 268 -37.87 35.87 0.72
C GLU A 268 -37.76 34.43 0.19
N LYS A 269 -38.88 33.68 0.14
CA LYS A 269 -38.86 32.32 -0.41
C LYS A 269 -38.37 32.39 -1.86
N ASP A 270 -37.40 31.55 -2.18
CA ASP A 270 -36.65 31.46 -3.44
C ASP A 270 -35.44 32.42 -3.51
N ALA A 271 -34.26 31.80 -3.64
CA ALA A 271 -32.99 32.53 -3.70
C ALA A 271 -32.82 33.19 -5.07
N ILE A 272 -32.92 34.52 -5.12
CA ILE A 272 -32.64 35.29 -6.34
C ILE A 272 -31.14 35.62 -6.34
N PRO A 273 -30.34 35.11 -7.32
CA PRO A 273 -28.93 35.43 -7.40
C PRO A 273 -28.76 36.90 -7.82
N LEU A 274 -28.16 37.70 -6.95
CA LEU A 274 -27.84 39.10 -7.21
C LEU A 274 -26.71 39.22 -8.22
N PHE A 275 -25.69 38.37 -8.08
CA PHE A 275 -24.69 38.16 -9.12
C PHE A 275 -24.01 36.79 -8.98
N GLN A 276 -23.48 36.31 -10.11
CA GLN A 276 -22.58 35.17 -10.18
C GLN A 276 -21.41 35.46 -11.10
N THR A 277 -20.25 34.89 -10.79
CA THR A 277 -19.01 35.09 -11.55
C THR A 277 -18.87 34.16 -12.76
N SER A 278 -19.62 33.05 -12.82
CA SER A 278 -19.63 32.06 -13.91
C SER A 278 -20.96 31.28 -13.93
N ALA A 279 -21.19 30.43 -14.95
CA ALA A 279 -22.39 29.59 -15.07
C ALA A 279 -22.41 28.34 -14.17
N PHE A 280 -21.38 28.06 -13.38
CA PHE A 280 -21.29 26.91 -12.45
C PHE A 280 -21.58 25.51 -13.04
N GLU A 281 -21.52 25.33 -14.36
CA GLU A 281 -21.87 24.04 -15.01
C GLU A 281 -20.99 22.86 -14.56
N SER A 282 -19.81 23.13 -13.99
CA SER A 282 -18.89 22.12 -13.46
C SER A 282 -18.08 22.63 -12.26
N SER A 283 -18.77 23.16 -11.25
CA SER A 283 -18.13 23.67 -10.02
C SER A 283 -18.45 22.78 -8.81
N ARG A 284 -17.56 22.76 -7.82
CA ARG A 284 -17.79 22.09 -6.53
C ARG A 284 -17.97 23.15 -5.45
N GLU A 285 -19.08 23.08 -4.71
CA GLU A 285 -19.28 23.95 -3.55
C GLU A 285 -18.19 23.70 -2.50
N LEU A 286 -17.49 24.76 -2.11
CA LEU A 286 -16.49 24.75 -1.05
C LEU A 286 -17.08 25.26 0.26
N LYS A 287 -17.79 26.39 0.20
CA LYS A 287 -18.20 27.11 1.41
C LYS A 287 -19.43 27.98 1.18
N VAL A 288 -20.33 27.95 2.14
CA VAL A 288 -21.52 28.80 2.18
C VAL A 288 -21.49 29.61 3.48
N ARG A 289 -21.67 30.93 3.38
CA ARG A 289 -21.78 31.80 4.56
C ARG A 289 -22.96 32.75 4.44
N PRO A 290 -23.73 32.93 5.53
CA PRO A 290 -24.71 34.00 5.59
C PRO A 290 -24.02 35.36 5.74
N LEU A 291 -24.58 36.38 5.12
CA LEU A 291 -24.22 37.79 5.26
C LEU A 291 -25.50 38.56 5.55
N ASP A 292 -25.65 39.10 6.75
CA ASP A 292 -26.78 39.97 7.07
C ASP A 292 -26.44 41.41 6.64
N PHE A 293 -27.24 41.96 5.71
CA PHE A 293 -27.01 43.29 5.14
C PHE A 293 -28.35 43.93 4.72
N GLY A 294 -28.58 45.18 5.10
CA GLY A 294 -29.75 45.97 4.76
C GLY A 294 -31.08 45.43 5.31
N GLY A 295 -31.07 44.77 6.48
CA GLY A 295 -32.25 44.06 7.00
C GLY A 295 -32.64 42.81 6.18
N ARG A 296 -31.76 42.37 5.28
CA ARG A 296 -31.88 41.16 4.46
C ARG A 296 -30.81 40.16 4.85
N ARG A 297 -31.10 38.87 4.68
CA ARG A 297 -30.13 37.79 4.82
C ARG A 297 -29.69 37.34 3.44
N TRP A 298 -28.40 37.48 3.18
CA TRP A 298 -27.76 37.08 1.95
C TRP A 298 -26.96 35.80 2.16
N GLN A 299 -26.71 35.08 1.08
CA GLN A 299 -25.90 33.88 1.06
C GLN A 299 -24.75 34.05 0.08
N VAL A 300 -23.52 33.96 0.59
CA VAL A 300 -22.29 33.95 -0.21
C VAL A 300 -21.85 32.50 -0.39
N GLU A 301 -22.02 31.97 -1.60
CA GLU A 301 -21.54 30.65 -1.98
C GLU A 301 -20.19 30.79 -2.68
N THR A 302 -19.23 29.98 -2.25
CA THR A 302 -17.92 29.84 -2.89
C THR A 302 -17.84 28.45 -3.51
N HIS A 303 -17.48 28.41 -4.77
CA HIS A 303 -17.31 27.19 -5.55
C HIS A 303 -15.89 27.14 -6.12
N GLU A 304 -15.37 25.93 -6.28
CA GLU A 304 -14.12 25.69 -7.00
C GLU A 304 -14.42 25.32 -8.44
N ARG A 305 -13.68 25.92 -9.38
CA ARG A 305 -13.69 25.46 -10.77
C ARG A 305 -12.95 24.13 -10.85
N VAL A 306 -13.63 23.04 -11.22
CA VAL A 306 -13.02 21.70 -11.29
C VAL A 306 -12.01 21.65 -12.44
N LEU A 307 -10.74 21.93 -12.15
CA LEU A 307 -9.64 21.58 -13.04
C LEU A 307 -9.55 20.05 -13.13
N ARG A 308 -9.42 19.52 -14.36
CA ARG A 308 -9.23 18.09 -14.61
C ARG A 308 -8.15 17.53 -13.67
N ARG A 309 -8.47 16.38 -13.05
CA ARG A 309 -7.75 15.68 -11.97
C ARG A 309 -6.22 15.82 -12.02
N PRO A 310 -5.54 15.88 -10.86
CA PRO A 310 -4.09 16.05 -10.82
C PRO A 310 -3.40 14.94 -11.59
N THR A 311 -2.64 15.34 -12.61
CA THR A 311 -1.83 14.49 -13.47
C THR A 311 -0.93 13.56 -12.66
N LEU A 312 -0.56 13.97 -11.44
CA LEU A 312 0.35 13.25 -10.56
C LEU A 312 -0.19 11.89 -10.10
N THR A 313 -1.48 11.76 -9.73
CA THR A 313 -2.04 10.47 -9.30
C THR A 313 -2.13 9.48 -10.48
N ILE A 314 -2.41 10.00 -11.68
CA ILE A 314 -2.38 9.20 -12.91
C ILE A 314 -0.94 8.77 -13.20
N ILE A 315 0.03 9.68 -13.07
CA ILE A 315 1.45 9.39 -13.27
C ILE A 315 1.95 8.35 -12.25
N THR A 316 1.68 8.49 -10.95
CA THR A 316 2.14 7.51 -9.94
C THR A 316 1.51 6.14 -10.15
N SER A 317 0.22 6.09 -10.50
CA SER A 317 -0.48 4.83 -10.76
C SER A 317 0.03 4.16 -12.04
N THR A 318 0.26 4.95 -13.10
CA THR A 318 0.76 4.45 -14.38
C THR A 318 2.21 3.99 -14.26
N VAL A 319 3.08 4.78 -13.61
CA VAL A 319 4.50 4.46 -13.41
C VAL A 319 4.66 3.27 -12.47
N GLY A 320 3.96 3.23 -11.33
CA GLY A 320 4.07 2.11 -10.39
C GLY A 320 3.44 0.81 -10.92
N GLY A 321 2.33 0.91 -11.67
CA GLY A 321 1.77 -0.22 -12.40
C GLY A 321 2.71 -0.74 -13.49
N SER A 322 3.32 0.16 -14.26
CA SER A 322 4.31 -0.19 -15.30
C SER A 322 5.58 -0.79 -14.69
N LEU A 323 6.05 -0.28 -13.54
CA LEU A 323 7.22 -0.81 -12.84
C LEU A 323 6.94 -2.19 -12.24
N SER A 324 5.75 -2.40 -11.67
CA SER A 324 5.32 -3.71 -11.16
C SER A 324 5.17 -4.74 -12.29
N PHE A 325 4.67 -4.31 -13.44
CA PHE A 325 4.60 -5.13 -14.65
C PHE A 325 5.98 -5.45 -15.22
N LEU A 326 6.88 -4.47 -15.31
CA LEU A 326 8.27 -4.66 -15.70
C LEU A 326 9.02 -5.58 -14.74
N LEU A 327 8.77 -5.48 -13.43
CA LEU A 327 9.37 -6.34 -12.42
C LEU A 327 8.82 -7.77 -12.51
N GLY A 328 7.52 -7.94 -12.77
CA GLY A 328 6.91 -9.23 -13.07
C GLY A 328 7.47 -9.86 -14.35
N LEU A 329 7.66 -9.05 -15.41
CA LEU A 329 8.32 -9.48 -16.64
C LEU A 329 9.81 -9.77 -16.44
N LEU A 330 10.50 -9.07 -15.54
CA LEU A 330 11.89 -9.36 -15.16
C LEU A 330 11.97 -10.67 -14.37
N VAL A 331 11.04 -10.97 -13.46
CA VAL A 331 10.99 -12.26 -12.76
C VAL A 331 10.71 -13.40 -13.75
N LEU A 332 9.80 -13.20 -14.70
CA LEU A 332 9.53 -14.15 -15.79
C LEU A 332 10.71 -14.25 -16.78
N GLY A 333 11.38 -13.14 -17.07
CA GLY A 333 12.50 -13.00 -17.99
C GLY A 333 13.80 -13.56 -17.45
N PHE A 334 14.12 -13.33 -16.17
CA PHE A 334 15.21 -14.00 -15.43
C PHE A 334 14.91 -15.50 -15.29
N GLY A 335 13.65 -15.89 -15.11
CA GLY A 335 13.22 -17.28 -15.15
C GLY A 335 13.50 -17.95 -16.50
N ARG A 336 13.25 -17.24 -17.61
CA ARG A 336 13.47 -17.71 -18.98
C ARG A 336 14.93 -17.62 -19.43
N SER A 337 15.68 -16.59 -19.01
CA SER A 337 17.10 -16.39 -19.31
C SER A 337 17.97 -17.42 -18.58
N ARG A 338 17.64 -17.78 -17.33
CA ARG A 338 18.27 -18.92 -16.63
C ARG A 338 17.87 -20.29 -17.19
N GLN A 339 16.86 -20.34 -18.05
CA GLN A 339 16.47 -21.57 -18.76
C GLN A 339 17.20 -21.68 -20.10
N LEU A 340 17.50 -20.55 -20.77
CA LEU A 340 18.41 -20.51 -21.93
C LEU A 340 19.89 -20.69 -21.54
N GLU A 341 20.34 -20.18 -20.40
CA GLU A 341 21.69 -20.47 -19.87
C GLU A 341 21.83 -21.96 -19.48
N ARG A 342 20.73 -22.60 -19.07
CA ARG A 342 20.68 -24.05 -18.78
C ARG A 342 20.86 -24.92 -20.03
N ASP A 343 20.59 -24.41 -21.23
CA ASP A 343 20.78 -25.16 -22.47
C ASP A 343 22.20 -24.98 -23.05
N ILE A 344 22.96 -23.98 -22.60
CA ILE A 344 24.35 -23.73 -23.05
C ILE A 344 25.39 -24.37 -22.11
N GLU A 345 25.03 -24.65 -20.85
CA GLU A 345 25.95 -25.31 -19.89
C GLU A 345 25.92 -26.86 -19.94
N VAL A 346 25.21 -27.45 -20.92
CA VAL A 346 25.22 -28.91 -21.22
C VAL A 346 26.33 -29.28 -22.23
N ALA A 347 27.26 -28.38 -22.51
CA ALA A 347 28.45 -28.63 -23.33
C ALA A 347 29.77 -28.66 -22.55
N LYS A 348 29.74 -28.88 -21.22
CA LYS A 348 30.96 -29.09 -20.41
C LYS A 348 31.24 -30.59 -20.28
N GLU A 349 32.37 -31.04 -20.80
CA GLU A 349 32.93 -32.35 -20.48
C GLU A 349 33.72 -32.23 -19.17
N MET A 350 33.47 -33.12 -18.22
CA MET A 350 34.29 -33.25 -17.00
C MET A 350 35.07 -34.55 -17.09
N GLY A 351 36.34 -34.45 -17.48
CA GLY A 351 37.14 -35.64 -17.81
C GLY A 351 36.49 -36.44 -18.94
N GLN A 352 36.18 -37.71 -18.68
CA GLN A 352 35.53 -38.61 -19.66
C GLN A 352 34.00 -38.57 -19.61
N TYR A 353 33.40 -37.65 -18.85
CA TYR A 353 31.96 -37.63 -18.60
C TYR A 353 31.30 -36.44 -19.28
N LYS A 354 30.39 -36.74 -20.19
CA LYS A 354 29.56 -35.73 -20.84
C LYS A 354 28.33 -35.46 -19.99
N MET A 355 28.18 -34.24 -19.52
CA MET A 355 27.04 -33.84 -18.70
C MET A 355 25.77 -33.84 -19.56
N VAL A 356 24.70 -34.46 -19.07
CA VAL A 356 23.44 -34.65 -19.81
C VAL A 356 22.36 -33.74 -19.26
N GLU A 357 22.11 -33.82 -17.95
CA GLU A 357 21.11 -32.98 -17.28
C GLU A 357 21.48 -32.82 -15.80
N ARG A 358 20.97 -31.77 -15.16
CA ARG A 358 21.16 -31.58 -13.72
C ARG A 358 20.11 -32.37 -12.95
N LEU A 359 20.53 -33.20 -12.01
CA LEU A 359 19.66 -34.03 -11.17
C LEU A 359 19.24 -33.32 -9.88
N GLY A 360 20.13 -32.54 -9.27
CA GLY A 360 19.84 -31.85 -8.01
C GLY A 360 20.94 -30.88 -7.57
N GLN A 361 20.67 -30.09 -6.55
CA GLN A 361 21.68 -29.24 -5.88
C GLN A 361 21.43 -29.30 -4.38
N GLY A 362 22.45 -29.71 -3.63
CA GLY A 362 22.45 -29.71 -2.17
C GLY A 362 23.40 -28.65 -1.62
N GLY A 363 23.49 -28.57 -0.29
CA GLY A 363 24.33 -27.58 0.41
C GLY A 363 25.83 -27.68 0.12
N MET A 364 26.30 -28.81 -0.44
CA MET A 364 27.73 -29.05 -0.71
C MET A 364 28.09 -29.05 -2.20
N GLY A 365 27.13 -28.92 -3.11
CA GLY A 365 27.42 -29.00 -4.54
C GLY A 365 26.21 -29.32 -5.42
N VAL A 366 26.48 -29.51 -6.71
CA VAL A 366 25.48 -29.79 -7.75
C VAL A 366 25.69 -31.20 -8.28
N VAL A 367 24.60 -31.98 -8.40
CA VAL A 367 24.62 -33.34 -8.97
C VAL A 367 24.03 -33.28 -10.38
N TYR A 368 24.73 -33.87 -11.33
CA TYR A 368 24.31 -34.00 -12.71
C TYR A 368 24.24 -35.47 -13.12
N LYS A 369 23.31 -35.79 -14.00
CA LYS A 369 23.36 -36.98 -14.82
C LYS A 369 24.41 -36.72 -15.88
N ALA A 370 25.35 -37.63 -16.01
CA ALA A 370 26.34 -37.64 -17.06
C ALA A 370 26.32 -38.98 -17.79
N ARG A 371 26.99 -39.02 -18.93
CA ARG A 371 27.25 -40.24 -19.67
C ARG A 371 28.75 -40.36 -19.89
N HIS A 372 29.32 -41.48 -19.47
CA HIS A 372 30.72 -41.77 -19.75
C HIS A 372 30.91 -41.87 -21.29
N ALA A 373 31.85 -41.12 -21.85
CA ALA A 373 32.01 -40.93 -23.29
C ALA A 373 32.30 -42.24 -24.05
N LEU A 374 33.18 -43.09 -23.50
CA LEU A 374 33.57 -44.36 -24.13
C LEU A 374 32.54 -45.49 -23.94
N ILE A 375 32.22 -45.84 -22.68
CA ILE A 375 31.35 -46.97 -22.37
C ILE A 375 29.84 -46.64 -22.47
N GLN A 376 29.49 -45.39 -22.75
CA GLN A 376 28.11 -44.89 -22.88
C GLN A 376 27.19 -45.20 -21.68
N ARG A 377 27.78 -45.43 -20.51
CA ARG A 377 27.08 -45.71 -19.25
C ARG A 377 26.60 -44.40 -18.62
N ASP A 378 25.34 -44.37 -18.21
CA ASP A 378 24.78 -43.26 -17.43
C ASP A 378 25.37 -43.29 -16.00
N THR A 379 25.82 -42.14 -15.52
CA THR A 379 26.44 -41.94 -14.19
C THR A 379 25.89 -40.67 -13.55
N ALA A 380 26.06 -40.55 -12.23
CA ALA A 380 25.83 -39.29 -11.51
C ALA A 380 27.19 -38.63 -11.21
N VAL A 381 27.32 -37.33 -11.47
CA VAL A 381 28.53 -36.54 -11.22
C VAL A 381 28.17 -35.45 -10.23
N LYS A 382 28.78 -35.47 -9.04
CA LYS A 382 28.62 -34.42 -8.03
C LYS A 382 29.82 -33.48 -8.09
N VAL A 383 29.55 -32.21 -8.34
CA VAL A 383 30.54 -31.13 -8.42
C VAL A 383 30.44 -30.30 -7.16
N LEU A 384 31.54 -30.16 -6.43
CA LEU A 384 31.62 -29.32 -5.24
C LEU A 384 32.00 -27.89 -5.62
N ILE A 385 31.34 -26.90 -5.02
CA ILE A 385 31.56 -25.49 -5.33
C ILE A 385 32.07 -24.78 -4.07
N GLY A 386 33.12 -23.96 -4.20
CA GLY A 386 33.50 -22.98 -3.18
C GLY A 386 34.23 -23.52 -1.93
N LYS A 387 34.87 -24.69 -2.00
CA LYS A 387 35.75 -25.18 -0.92
C LYS A 387 37.18 -24.65 -1.08
N ASP A 388 37.83 -24.33 0.03
CA ASP A 388 39.25 -23.98 0.09
C ASP A 388 40.15 -25.22 -0.10
N GLU A 389 41.41 -25.02 -0.50
CA GLU A 389 42.33 -26.12 -0.86
C GLU A 389 42.59 -27.13 0.28
N SER A 390 42.59 -26.66 1.54
CA SER A 390 42.74 -27.53 2.73
C SER A 390 41.54 -28.45 2.94
N SER A 391 40.32 -28.00 2.61
CA SER A 391 39.11 -28.82 2.66
C SER A 391 39.01 -29.76 1.46
N LEU A 392 39.53 -29.38 0.30
CA LEU A 392 39.55 -30.24 -0.89
C LEU A 392 40.48 -31.45 -0.73
N GLN A 393 41.68 -31.28 -0.14
CA GLN A 393 42.61 -32.40 0.09
C GLN A 393 42.07 -33.44 1.07
N ARG A 394 41.36 -33.01 2.12
CA ARG A 394 40.70 -33.92 3.06
C ARG A 394 39.54 -34.67 2.41
N PHE A 395 38.72 -33.95 1.66
CA PHE A 395 37.61 -34.53 0.91
C PHE A 395 38.07 -35.59 -0.11
N GLU A 396 39.16 -35.31 -0.82
CA GLU A 396 39.77 -36.26 -1.76
C GLU A 396 40.17 -37.57 -1.06
N ARG A 397 40.72 -37.48 0.16
CA ARG A 397 41.04 -38.66 0.98
C ARG A 397 39.80 -39.43 1.42
N GLU A 398 38.72 -38.76 1.79
CA GLU A 398 37.44 -39.41 2.15
C GLU A 398 36.82 -40.13 0.95
N VAL A 399 36.80 -39.49 -0.22
CA VAL A 399 36.33 -40.12 -1.47
C VAL A 399 37.17 -41.36 -1.80
N GLN A 400 38.48 -41.33 -1.62
CA GLN A 400 39.36 -42.50 -1.84
C GLN A 400 39.06 -43.65 -0.88
N LEU A 401 38.73 -43.36 0.39
CA LEU A 401 38.37 -44.39 1.36
C LEU A 401 36.99 -44.98 1.03
N ASN A 402 36.03 -44.14 0.66
CA ASN A 402 34.69 -44.57 0.24
C ASN A 402 34.70 -45.40 -1.04
N ALA A 403 35.54 -45.04 -2.02
CA ALA A 403 35.68 -45.79 -3.26
C ALA A 403 36.20 -47.23 -3.07
N GLN A 404 36.75 -47.56 -1.90
CA GLN A 404 37.17 -48.92 -1.56
C GLN A 404 36.04 -49.77 -0.98
N LEU A 405 34.91 -49.17 -0.61
CA LEU A 405 33.74 -49.90 -0.13
C LEU A 405 33.11 -50.68 -1.27
N SER A 406 32.76 -51.94 -1.00
CA SER A 406 32.25 -52.88 -2.00
C SER A 406 30.87 -53.44 -1.65
N HIS A 407 30.26 -52.96 -0.57
CA HIS A 407 28.96 -53.47 -0.13
C HIS A 407 27.91 -53.19 -1.20
N PRO A 408 27.05 -54.17 -1.56
CA PRO A 408 25.99 -53.95 -2.54
C PRO A 408 25.07 -52.78 -2.18
N ASN A 409 24.85 -52.53 -0.88
CA ASN A 409 24.02 -51.43 -0.38
C ASN A 409 24.76 -50.10 -0.18
N THR A 410 26.04 -49.98 -0.54
CA THR A 410 26.75 -48.69 -0.56
C THR A 410 26.76 -48.12 -1.97
N VAL A 411 26.60 -46.81 -2.10
CA VAL A 411 26.74 -46.14 -3.40
C VAL A 411 28.16 -46.32 -3.95
N SER A 412 28.27 -46.86 -5.17
CA SER A 412 29.56 -47.06 -5.82
C SER A 412 30.11 -45.76 -6.41
N ILE A 413 31.32 -45.38 -6.00
CA ILE A 413 32.08 -44.28 -6.61
C ILE A 413 32.98 -44.87 -7.70
N TYR A 414 32.84 -44.37 -8.93
CA TYR A 414 33.59 -44.85 -10.08
C TYR A 414 34.87 -44.07 -10.34
N ASP A 415 34.86 -42.76 -10.11
CA ASP A 415 35.97 -41.87 -10.47
C ASP A 415 35.90 -40.57 -9.68
N TYR A 416 37.00 -39.81 -9.64
CA TYR A 416 37.03 -38.46 -9.09
C TYR A 416 38.13 -37.62 -9.75
N GLY A 417 37.99 -36.30 -9.70
CA GLY A 417 38.96 -35.40 -10.31
C GLY A 417 38.71 -33.94 -9.99
N ARG A 418 39.47 -33.07 -10.67
CA ARG A 418 39.31 -31.61 -10.60
C ARG A 418 38.99 -31.05 -11.98
N THR A 419 38.13 -30.04 -12.04
CA THR A 419 37.86 -29.29 -13.26
C THR A 419 39.03 -28.35 -13.58
N GLU A 420 39.08 -27.79 -14.78
CA GLU A 420 40.09 -26.77 -15.16
C GLU A 420 40.07 -25.54 -14.24
N ASN A 421 38.92 -25.26 -13.62
CA ASN A 421 38.74 -24.16 -12.68
C ASN A 421 39.08 -24.54 -11.23
N GLY A 422 39.60 -25.75 -10.98
CA GLY A 422 40.00 -26.24 -9.65
C GLY A 422 38.86 -26.84 -8.81
N GLU A 423 37.65 -26.99 -9.36
CA GLU A 423 36.51 -27.56 -8.62
C GLU A 423 36.64 -29.08 -8.56
N PHE A 424 36.47 -29.66 -7.37
CA PHE A 424 36.50 -31.11 -7.20
C PHE A 424 35.16 -31.72 -7.61
N TYR A 425 35.22 -32.84 -8.35
CA TYR A 425 34.05 -33.64 -8.67
C TYR A 425 34.34 -35.12 -8.43
N TYR A 426 33.28 -35.88 -8.14
CA TYR A 426 33.34 -37.33 -8.16
C TYR A 426 32.15 -37.90 -8.92
N VAL A 427 32.37 -39.08 -9.46
CA VAL A 427 31.42 -39.82 -10.29
C VAL A 427 30.98 -41.04 -9.54
N MET A 428 29.67 -41.25 -9.47
CA MET A 428 29.05 -42.35 -8.77
C MET A 428 27.97 -43.01 -9.64
N GLU A 429 27.48 -44.16 -9.16
CA GLU A 429 26.35 -44.82 -9.80
C GLU A 429 25.13 -43.90 -9.89
N LEU A 430 24.50 -43.89 -11.07
CA LEU A 430 23.21 -43.25 -11.24
C LEU A 430 22.15 -44.20 -10.69
N LEU A 431 21.49 -43.79 -9.62
CA LEU A 431 20.43 -44.56 -8.99
C LEU A 431 19.06 -44.15 -9.53
N ASP A 432 18.25 -45.16 -9.82
CA ASP A 432 16.87 -45.00 -10.24
C ASP A 432 15.96 -45.51 -9.12
N GLY A 433 15.47 -44.58 -8.30
CA GLY A 433 14.73 -44.87 -7.08
C GLY A 433 14.29 -43.61 -6.36
N VAL A 434 13.75 -43.78 -5.16
CA VAL A 434 13.22 -42.70 -4.31
C VAL A 434 13.95 -42.70 -2.97
N THR A 435 14.05 -41.55 -2.31
CA THR A 435 14.67 -41.51 -0.98
C THR A 435 13.72 -42.10 0.07
N LEU A 436 14.29 -42.56 1.18
CA LEU A 436 13.52 -43.05 2.32
C LEU A 436 12.65 -41.93 2.92
N GLN A 437 13.13 -40.68 2.86
CA GLN A 437 12.33 -39.50 3.23
C GLN A 437 11.08 -39.37 2.34
N GLU A 438 11.25 -39.43 1.02
CA GLU A 438 10.12 -39.35 0.08
C GLU A 438 9.11 -40.48 0.29
N MET A 439 9.57 -41.65 0.70
CA MET A 439 8.71 -42.79 1.01
C MET A 439 7.85 -42.52 2.25
N VAL A 440 8.46 -42.03 3.33
CA VAL A 440 7.73 -41.69 4.56
C VAL A 440 6.77 -40.52 4.32
N ASP A 441 7.21 -39.48 3.61
CA ASP A 441 6.37 -38.31 3.33
C ASP A 441 5.11 -38.65 2.52
N ARG A 442 5.23 -39.61 1.60
CA ARG A 442 4.13 -39.99 0.69
C ARG A 442 3.22 -41.06 1.27
N PHE A 443 3.77 -42.02 1.99
CA PHE A 443 3.05 -43.24 2.38
C PHE A 443 2.92 -43.43 3.90
N GLY A 444 3.55 -42.57 4.69
CA GLY A 444 3.53 -42.65 6.15
C GLY A 444 4.44 -43.76 6.70
N ALA A 445 4.09 -44.24 7.89
CA ALA A 445 4.81 -45.33 8.55
C ALA A 445 4.82 -46.61 7.70
N MET A 446 5.96 -47.28 7.66
CA MET A 446 6.16 -48.50 6.89
C MET A 446 5.68 -49.73 7.68
N PRO A 447 5.21 -50.79 7.00
CA PRO A 447 5.01 -52.10 7.62
C PRO A 447 6.30 -52.57 8.29
N LEU A 448 6.17 -53.21 9.46
CA LEU A 448 7.28 -53.67 10.30
C LEU A 448 8.31 -54.50 9.51
N ASP A 449 7.83 -55.53 8.83
CA ASP A 449 8.62 -56.51 8.08
C ASP A 449 9.47 -55.80 6.99
N ARG A 450 8.85 -54.84 6.28
CA ARG A 450 9.52 -54.02 5.27
C ARG A 450 10.54 -53.07 5.86
N ALA A 451 10.21 -52.41 6.98
CA ALA A 451 11.12 -51.52 7.68
C ALA A 451 12.38 -52.29 8.14
N LEU A 452 12.20 -53.47 8.74
CA LEU A 452 13.31 -54.36 9.13
C LEU A 452 14.17 -54.76 7.93
N HIS A 453 13.55 -55.11 6.79
CA HIS A 453 14.26 -55.46 5.56
C HIS A 453 15.15 -54.31 5.04
N ILE A 454 14.65 -53.08 5.10
CA ILE A 454 15.41 -51.87 4.72
C ILE A 454 16.53 -51.61 5.72
N LEU A 455 16.22 -51.64 7.02
CA LEU A 455 17.16 -51.35 8.10
C LEU A 455 18.34 -52.33 8.10
N LEU A 456 18.10 -53.62 7.88
CA LEU A 456 19.17 -54.62 7.78
C LEU A 456 20.16 -54.30 6.64
N GLN A 457 19.66 -53.85 5.48
CA GLN A 457 20.51 -53.45 4.35
C GLN A 457 21.33 -52.19 4.65
N VAL A 458 20.74 -51.20 5.35
CA VAL A 458 21.46 -50.00 5.81
C VAL A 458 22.56 -50.39 6.79
N THR A 459 22.25 -51.23 7.79
CA THR A 459 23.23 -51.73 8.77
C THR A 459 24.34 -52.53 8.09
N GLY A 460 24.03 -53.32 7.05
CA GLY A 460 25.03 -54.03 6.26
C GLY A 460 26.07 -53.10 5.62
N SER A 461 25.60 -51.99 5.04
CA SER A 461 26.46 -50.93 4.48
C SER A 461 27.34 -50.28 5.56
N LEU A 462 26.75 -49.91 6.70
CA LEU A 462 27.47 -49.29 7.82
C LEU A 462 28.50 -50.24 8.43
N ARG A 463 28.17 -51.53 8.57
CA ARG A 463 29.04 -52.56 9.12
C ARG A 463 30.32 -52.72 8.29
N GLU A 464 30.24 -52.73 6.95
CA GLU A 464 31.44 -52.77 6.11
C GLU A 464 32.28 -51.50 6.26
N ALA A 465 31.64 -50.33 6.24
CA ALA A 465 32.31 -49.05 6.36
C ALA A 465 33.08 -48.93 7.70
N HIS A 466 32.41 -49.23 8.81
CA HIS A 466 33.01 -49.20 10.15
C HIS A 466 34.19 -50.16 10.30
N ARG A 467 34.10 -51.37 9.72
CA ARG A 467 35.21 -52.34 9.72
C ARG A 467 36.46 -51.81 9.01
N ARG A 468 36.28 -50.89 8.06
CA ARG A 468 37.36 -50.23 7.31
C ARG A 468 37.73 -48.85 7.89
N GLY A 469 37.17 -48.48 9.04
CA GLY A 469 37.45 -47.20 9.71
C GLY A 469 36.79 -46.00 9.03
N VAL A 470 35.76 -46.21 8.20
CA VAL A 470 34.98 -45.16 7.56
C VAL A 470 33.70 -44.93 8.35
N ILE A 471 33.47 -43.69 8.79
CA ILE A 471 32.26 -43.27 9.51
C ILE A 471 31.43 -42.38 8.58
N HIS A 472 30.12 -42.59 8.54
CA HIS A 472 29.22 -41.89 7.62
C HIS A 472 28.88 -40.46 8.07
N ARG A 473 28.55 -40.23 9.35
CA ARG A 473 28.33 -38.91 9.99
C ARG A 473 27.08 -38.11 9.57
N ASP A 474 26.28 -38.61 8.64
CA ASP A 474 25.06 -37.92 8.15
C ASP A 474 24.00 -38.95 7.73
N ILE A 475 23.82 -40.00 8.52
CA ILE A 475 22.75 -40.98 8.29
C ILE A 475 21.41 -40.32 8.57
N LYS A 476 20.57 -40.26 7.54
CA LYS A 476 19.21 -39.70 7.57
C LYS A 476 18.41 -40.25 6.40
N PRO A 477 17.06 -40.12 6.41
CA PRO A 477 16.23 -40.70 5.36
C PRO A 477 16.52 -40.14 3.95
N ASP A 478 16.99 -38.89 3.82
CA ASP A 478 17.39 -38.32 2.52
C ASP A 478 18.64 -38.99 1.90
N ASN A 479 19.52 -39.57 2.71
CA ASN A 479 20.76 -40.20 2.27
C ASN A 479 20.61 -41.73 2.09
N ILE A 480 19.38 -42.24 2.15
CA ILE A 480 19.07 -43.66 1.93
C ILE A 480 18.09 -43.73 0.76
N MET A 481 18.51 -44.33 -0.35
CA MET A 481 17.66 -44.55 -1.52
C MET A 481 17.13 -45.98 -1.56
N ILE A 482 15.87 -46.12 -1.95
CA ILE A 482 15.22 -47.39 -2.25
C ILE A 482 15.04 -47.48 -3.76
N THR A 483 15.59 -48.54 -4.35
CA THR A 483 15.70 -48.71 -5.80
C THR A 483 15.11 -50.05 -6.25
N GLN A 484 14.86 -50.16 -7.56
CA GLN A 484 14.55 -51.43 -8.23
C GLN A 484 15.76 -51.85 -9.06
N LEU A 485 16.67 -52.62 -8.47
CA LEU A 485 17.94 -52.96 -9.10
C LEU A 485 17.95 -54.42 -9.56
N GLY A 486 18.11 -54.63 -10.87
CA GLY A 486 18.25 -55.99 -11.43
C GLY A 486 17.03 -56.90 -11.22
N GLY A 487 15.83 -56.32 -11.05
CA GLY A 487 14.60 -57.07 -10.74
C GLY A 487 14.38 -57.33 -9.24
N VAL A 488 15.25 -56.79 -8.37
CA VAL A 488 15.08 -56.83 -6.92
C VAL A 488 14.40 -55.53 -6.47
N TYR A 489 13.25 -55.66 -5.81
CA TYR A 489 12.52 -54.56 -5.19
C TYR A 489 13.05 -54.29 -3.78
N ASP A 490 12.87 -53.05 -3.32
CA ASP A 490 13.37 -52.56 -2.02
C ASP A 490 14.88 -52.71 -1.85
N PHE A 491 15.63 -52.57 -2.95
CA PHE A 491 17.09 -52.61 -2.90
C PHE A 491 17.64 -51.26 -2.39
N VAL A 492 18.29 -51.29 -1.23
CA VAL A 492 18.76 -50.07 -0.55
C VAL A 492 20.14 -49.65 -1.05
N LYS A 493 20.32 -48.34 -1.21
CA LYS A 493 21.61 -47.69 -1.47
C LYS A 493 21.82 -46.54 -0.48
N VAL A 494 22.83 -46.68 0.37
CA VAL A 494 23.29 -45.62 1.29
C VAL A 494 24.22 -44.68 0.53
N LEU A 495 23.90 -43.39 0.57
CA LEU A 495 24.60 -42.34 -0.18
C LEU A 495 25.50 -41.50 0.73
N ASP A 496 26.53 -40.87 0.14
CA ASP A 496 27.25 -39.74 0.77
C ASP A 496 27.95 -40.04 2.12
N PHE A 497 28.72 -41.13 2.21
CA PHE A 497 29.58 -41.42 3.37
C PHE A 497 30.59 -40.29 3.65
N GLY A 498 30.59 -39.69 4.84
CA GLY A 498 31.72 -38.91 5.36
C GLY A 498 32.08 -37.60 4.64
N LEU A 499 31.46 -37.27 3.50
CA LEU A 499 31.80 -36.13 2.62
C LEU A 499 31.44 -34.75 3.20
N ALA A 500 30.89 -34.75 4.41
CA ALA A 500 30.35 -33.61 5.09
C ALA A 500 30.85 -33.60 6.54
N LYS A 501 31.63 -32.58 6.88
CA LYS A 501 31.95 -32.10 8.24
C LYS A 501 33.10 -32.80 8.96
N GLU A 502 34.27 -32.20 8.82
CA GLU A 502 35.06 -31.84 9.98
C GLU A 502 35.37 -30.35 9.84
N VAL A 503 34.48 -29.51 10.38
CA VAL A 503 34.92 -28.20 10.84
C VAL A 503 35.83 -28.49 12.01
N GLU A 504 36.98 -27.84 12.00
CA GLU A 504 38.01 -27.92 13.03
C GLU A 504 37.39 -27.98 14.43
N THR A 505 38.02 -28.78 15.29
CA THR A 505 37.77 -28.96 16.73
C THR A 505 38.02 -27.67 17.55
N ASP A 506 37.57 -26.52 17.05
CA ASP A 506 37.66 -25.21 17.69
C ASP A 506 36.30 -24.49 17.55
N VAL A 507 35.27 -25.08 18.18
CA VAL A 507 33.93 -24.48 18.26
C VAL A 507 33.97 -23.29 19.21
N LYS A 508 34.34 -22.12 18.69
CA LYS A 508 33.90 -20.84 19.28
C LYS A 508 32.48 -20.59 18.81
N VAL A 509 31.53 -20.78 19.74
CA VAL A 509 30.12 -20.41 19.60
C VAL A 509 30.03 -18.88 19.45
N THR A 510 30.15 -18.39 18.21
CA THR A 510 29.82 -17.02 17.86
C THR A 510 29.15 -16.99 16.50
N GLY A 511 27.86 -16.64 16.49
CA GLY A 511 27.17 -16.18 15.29
C GLY A 511 26.36 -17.24 14.58
N VAL A 512 25.09 -16.91 14.39
CA VAL A 512 24.11 -17.63 13.57
C VAL A 512 24.71 -17.94 12.18
N MET A 513 24.53 -19.19 11.73
CA MET A 513 24.67 -19.70 10.36
C MET A 513 25.97 -20.47 10.02
N GLU A 514 26.02 -21.75 10.44
CA GLU A 514 26.19 -22.93 9.56
C GLU A 514 26.34 -24.18 10.44
N ILE A 515 25.23 -24.61 11.06
CA ILE A 515 25.17 -25.94 11.67
C ILE A 515 24.86 -26.92 10.56
N ILE A 516 25.89 -27.33 9.84
CA ILE A 516 26.50 -28.60 10.20
C ILE A 516 25.57 -29.83 10.34
N GLY A 517 24.41 -29.97 9.68
CA GLY A 517 23.58 -31.22 9.64
C GLY A 517 22.11 -30.97 9.91
N THR A 518 21.22 -31.90 9.53
CA THR A 518 19.81 -31.82 9.94
C THR A 518 19.76 -32.18 11.42
N PRO A 519 19.45 -31.26 12.35
CA PRO A 519 19.56 -31.48 13.80
C PRO A 519 18.76 -32.68 14.34
N LEU A 520 17.80 -33.18 13.56
CA LEU A 520 16.87 -34.27 13.89
C LEU A 520 17.50 -35.67 13.98
N TYR A 521 18.72 -35.84 13.48
CA TYR A 521 19.40 -37.15 13.42
C TYR A 521 20.79 -37.13 14.07
N MET A 522 21.18 -36.01 14.69
CA MET A 522 22.52 -35.82 15.23
C MET A 522 22.66 -36.53 16.57
N SER A 523 23.77 -37.24 16.79
CA SER A 523 24.05 -37.90 18.06
C SER A 523 24.46 -36.90 19.16
N PRO A 524 24.23 -37.21 20.45
CA PRO A 524 24.59 -36.35 21.58
C PRO A 524 26.04 -35.87 21.53
N GLU A 525 26.98 -36.77 21.28
CA GLU A 525 28.41 -36.47 21.19
C GLU A 525 28.75 -35.55 20.01
N ALA A 526 28.01 -35.65 18.89
CA ALA A 526 28.18 -34.75 17.75
C ALA A 526 27.64 -33.34 18.04
N ILE A 527 26.53 -33.21 18.78
CA ILE A 527 25.99 -31.91 19.22
C ILE A 527 26.96 -31.23 20.21
N GLN A 528 27.52 -32.01 21.13
CA GLN A 528 28.48 -31.53 22.13
C GLN A 528 29.88 -31.25 21.56
N GLY A 529 30.12 -31.53 20.27
CA GLY A 529 31.42 -31.35 19.63
C GLY A 529 32.51 -32.31 20.15
N GLN A 530 32.10 -33.46 20.68
CA GLN A 530 33.01 -34.53 21.09
C GLN A 530 33.46 -35.38 19.89
N ALA A 531 34.38 -36.31 20.12
CA ALA A 531 34.87 -37.21 19.07
C ALA A 531 33.74 -38.11 18.56
N ILE A 532 33.47 -38.04 17.24
CA ILE A 532 32.47 -38.85 16.55
C ILE A 532 33.11 -40.17 16.12
N ASP A 533 32.45 -41.29 16.45
CA ASP A 533 32.88 -42.64 16.09
C ASP A 533 31.74 -43.44 15.41
N ALA A 534 31.95 -44.75 15.21
CA ALA A 534 30.96 -45.65 14.62
C ALA A 534 29.62 -45.71 15.41
N LYS A 535 29.63 -45.42 16.72
CA LYS A 535 28.42 -45.41 17.56
C LYS A 535 27.54 -44.19 17.29
N SER A 536 28.09 -43.13 16.69
CA SER A 536 27.31 -41.97 16.24
C SER A 536 26.40 -42.30 15.05
N ASP A 537 26.87 -43.14 14.13
CA ASP A 537 26.04 -43.64 13.02
C ASP A 537 24.94 -44.59 13.52
N VAL A 538 25.20 -45.38 14.57
CA VAL A 538 24.19 -46.23 15.22
C VAL A 538 23.06 -45.40 15.83
N TYR A 539 23.38 -44.27 16.46
CA TYR A 539 22.36 -43.35 16.96
C TYR A 539 21.50 -42.77 15.83
N SER A 540 22.17 -42.29 14.79
CA SER A 540 21.51 -41.73 13.60
C SER A 540 20.62 -42.78 12.91
N PHE A 541 21.07 -44.02 12.86
CA PHE A 541 20.29 -45.18 12.41
C PHE A 541 19.05 -45.40 13.28
N GLY A 542 19.18 -45.34 14.61
CA GLY A 542 18.04 -45.43 15.53
C GLY A 542 17.00 -44.34 15.27
N CYS A 543 17.43 -43.12 14.96
CA CYS A 543 16.53 -42.03 14.56
C CYS A 543 15.81 -42.34 13.24
N VAL A 544 16.52 -42.88 12.24
CA VAL A 544 15.91 -43.30 10.97
C VAL A 544 14.88 -44.41 11.19
N ALA A 545 15.21 -45.42 12.01
CA ALA A 545 14.31 -46.52 12.34
C ALA A 545 13.02 -46.00 13.00
N HIS A 546 13.14 -45.08 13.96
CA HIS A 546 11.99 -44.44 14.60
C HIS A 546 11.10 -43.72 13.57
N VAL A 547 11.71 -42.96 12.65
CA VAL A 547 10.97 -42.20 11.63
C VAL A 547 10.21 -43.13 10.67
N ILE A 548 10.83 -44.20 10.17
CA ILE A 548 10.15 -45.06 9.21
C ILE A 548 9.06 -45.93 9.85
N LEU A 549 9.17 -46.25 11.14
CA LEU A 549 8.17 -47.04 11.87
C LEU A 549 7.00 -46.20 12.39
N THR A 550 7.20 -44.90 12.62
CA THR A 550 6.19 -44.03 13.24
C THR A 550 5.72 -42.89 12.36
N SER A 551 6.42 -42.60 11.26
CA SER A 551 6.32 -41.37 10.45
C SER A 551 6.53 -40.07 11.23
N LYS A 552 7.20 -40.14 12.39
CA LYS A 552 7.50 -39.00 13.27
C LYS A 552 8.97 -38.99 13.64
N ASN A 553 9.53 -37.81 13.88
CA ASN A 553 10.88 -37.70 14.43
C ASN A 553 10.91 -38.19 15.88
N VAL A 554 12.07 -38.66 16.34
CA VAL A 554 12.27 -39.08 17.75
C VAL A 554 11.87 -37.96 18.71
N PHE A 555 12.24 -36.72 18.36
CA PHE A 555 11.88 -35.51 19.09
C PHE A 555 11.31 -34.47 18.13
N GLU A 556 10.27 -33.75 18.58
CA GLU A 556 9.66 -32.65 17.85
C GLU A 556 9.70 -31.38 18.72
N ALA A 557 10.15 -30.27 18.15
CA ALA A 557 10.20 -28.97 18.81
C ALA A 557 10.11 -27.84 17.79
N THR A 558 9.80 -26.63 18.27
CA THR A 558 9.62 -25.44 17.44
C THR A 558 10.93 -24.71 17.12
N SER A 559 12.07 -25.15 17.69
CA SER A 559 13.38 -24.56 17.42
C SER A 559 14.48 -25.61 17.34
N ILE A 560 15.49 -25.35 16.50
CA ILE A 560 16.66 -26.22 16.31
C ILE A 560 17.46 -26.40 17.62
N MET A 561 17.64 -25.34 18.40
CA MET A 561 18.34 -25.42 19.69
C MET A 561 17.61 -26.36 20.66
N GLU A 562 16.27 -26.35 20.63
CA GLU A 562 15.49 -27.23 21.49
C GLU A 562 15.57 -28.68 21.02
N ILE A 563 15.54 -28.95 19.71
CA ILE A 563 15.79 -30.29 19.16
C ILE A 563 17.16 -30.82 19.63
N MET A 564 18.21 -30.00 19.54
CA MET A 564 19.54 -30.38 20.01
C MET A 564 19.56 -30.70 21.50
N ARG A 565 18.94 -29.86 22.33
CA ARG A 565 18.82 -30.08 23.78
C ARG A 565 18.11 -31.39 24.11
N LEU A 566 17.07 -31.76 23.36
CA LEU A 566 16.33 -33.02 23.54
C LEU A 566 17.20 -34.22 23.14
N HIS A 567 17.92 -34.15 22.02
CA HIS A 567 18.86 -35.19 21.64
C HIS A 567 19.98 -35.37 22.67
N GLU A 568 20.47 -34.30 23.31
CA GLU A 568 21.48 -34.39 24.37
C GLU A 568 20.93 -35.00 25.68
N ASN A 569 19.74 -34.59 26.13
CA ASN A 569 19.33 -34.79 27.53
C ASN A 569 18.08 -35.65 27.72
N GLU A 570 17.17 -35.70 26.76
CA GLU A 570 15.85 -36.33 26.92
C GLU A 570 15.89 -37.79 26.47
N SER A 571 15.37 -38.72 27.27
CA SER A 571 15.28 -40.13 26.85
C SER A 571 14.37 -40.28 25.63
N ALA A 572 14.77 -41.11 24.66
CA ALA A 572 13.95 -41.38 23.49
C ALA A 572 12.63 -42.09 23.89
N PRO A 573 11.52 -41.84 23.20
CA PRO A 573 10.31 -42.64 23.40
C PRO A 573 10.55 -44.10 22.97
N MET A 574 10.13 -45.05 23.80
CA MET A 574 10.11 -46.47 23.45
C MET A 574 9.12 -46.70 22.31
N LEU A 575 9.53 -47.50 21.32
CA LEU A 575 8.61 -47.99 20.29
C LEU A 575 7.71 -49.09 20.86
N ASP A 576 6.55 -49.29 20.24
CA ASP A 576 5.65 -50.42 20.50
C ASP A 576 5.33 -51.07 19.16
N THR A 577 6.33 -51.78 18.61
CA THR A 577 6.20 -52.48 17.33
C THR A 577 5.45 -53.80 17.46
N GLY A 578 5.19 -54.25 18.70
CA GLY A 578 4.69 -55.58 19.01
C GLY A 578 5.80 -56.64 19.14
N ASP A 579 7.07 -56.28 18.89
CA ASP A 579 8.24 -57.11 19.08
C ASP A 579 9.19 -56.48 20.11
N LYS A 580 9.17 -57.02 21.33
CA LYS A 580 9.93 -56.44 22.45
C LYS A 580 11.44 -56.42 22.21
N GLU A 581 11.98 -57.45 21.55
CA GLU A 581 13.41 -57.53 21.28
C GLU A 581 13.83 -56.42 20.30
N LEU A 582 12.99 -56.14 19.30
CA LEU A 582 13.22 -55.01 18.39
C LEU A 582 13.09 -53.66 19.10
N ASP A 583 12.04 -53.48 19.91
CA ASP A 583 11.82 -52.22 20.62
C ASP A 583 12.99 -51.92 21.56
N GLU A 584 13.52 -52.93 22.27
CA GLU A 584 14.71 -52.82 23.13
C GLU A 584 15.99 -52.53 22.34
N LEU A 585 16.19 -53.21 21.21
CA LEU A 585 17.34 -52.98 20.33
C LEU A 585 17.35 -51.55 19.76
N LEU A 586 16.24 -51.08 19.21
CA LEU A 586 16.14 -49.72 18.65
C LEU A 586 16.24 -48.65 19.74
N PHE A 587 15.71 -48.91 20.93
CA PHE A 587 15.88 -48.03 22.09
C PHE A 587 17.34 -47.93 22.52
N SER A 588 18.08 -49.05 22.55
CA SER A 588 19.51 -49.07 22.87
C SER A 588 20.36 -48.30 21.86
N CYS A 589 19.97 -48.29 20.58
CA CYS A 589 20.63 -47.45 19.56
C CYS A 589 20.56 -45.96 19.89
N LEU A 590 19.50 -45.51 20.58
CA LEU A 590 19.26 -44.12 20.97
C LEU A 590 19.79 -43.77 22.37
N ALA A 591 20.57 -44.65 22.98
CA ALA A 591 21.22 -44.38 24.27
C ALA A 591 22.12 -43.13 24.19
N LYS A 592 22.15 -42.35 25.27
CA LYS A 592 22.90 -41.08 25.28
C LYS A 592 24.41 -41.31 25.29
N GLU A 593 24.87 -42.21 26.16
CA GLU A 593 26.26 -42.64 26.20
C GLU A 593 26.58 -43.56 25.01
N PRO A 594 27.59 -43.26 24.18
CA PRO A 594 27.94 -44.10 23.01
C PRO A 594 28.30 -45.55 23.37
N GLY A 595 28.83 -45.78 24.57
CA GLY A 595 29.21 -47.11 25.07
C GLY A 595 28.03 -48.04 25.33
N ASP A 596 26.84 -47.48 25.57
CA ASP A 596 25.61 -48.24 25.84
C ASP A 596 24.87 -48.65 24.57
N ARG A 597 25.30 -48.16 23.40
CA ARG A 597 24.75 -48.51 22.09
C ARG A 597 25.39 -49.81 21.59
N PRO A 598 24.71 -50.66 20.80
CA PRO A 598 25.35 -51.81 20.15
C PRO A 598 26.39 -51.37 19.12
N SER A 599 27.32 -52.24 18.76
CA SER A 599 28.13 -52.08 17.56
C SER A 599 27.28 -52.35 16.31
N THR A 600 27.70 -51.86 15.14
CA THR A 600 27.01 -52.20 13.88
C THR A 600 27.10 -53.68 13.51
N HIS A 601 27.99 -54.44 14.15
CA HIS A 601 28.04 -55.88 13.97
C HIS A 601 26.94 -56.57 14.77
N GLU A 602 26.84 -56.28 16.08
CA GLU A 602 25.78 -56.78 16.97
C GLU A 602 24.40 -56.37 16.44
N LEU A 603 24.24 -55.09 16.07
CA LEU A 603 23.00 -54.58 15.48
C LEU A 603 22.61 -55.33 14.20
N TYR A 604 23.57 -55.74 13.36
CA TYR A 604 23.25 -56.51 12.16
C TYR A 604 22.77 -57.92 12.49
N GLU A 605 23.46 -58.61 13.41
CA GLU A 605 23.12 -59.98 13.82
C GLU A 605 21.73 -60.02 14.47
N GLU A 606 21.45 -59.10 15.40
CA GLU A 606 20.15 -59.04 16.07
C GLU A 606 19.02 -58.67 15.09
N LEU A 607 19.24 -57.73 14.16
CA LEU A 607 18.25 -57.41 13.13
C LEU A 607 18.01 -58.58 12.16
N GLU A 608 19.03 -59.38 11.86
CA GLU A 608 18.90 -60.56 11.00
C GLU A 608 18.03 -61.65 11.68
N GLU A 609 18.24 -61.89 12.98
CA GLU A 609 17.43 -62.81 13.77
C GLU A 609 15.96 -62.35 13.90
N ILE A 610 15.74 -61.05 14.14
CA ILE A 610 14.39 -60.48 14.22
C ILE A 610 13.69 -60.54 12.86
N LEU A 611 14.39 -60.20 11.76
CA LEU A 611 13.83 -60.26 10.40
C LEU A 611 13.42 -61.69 10.02
N ALA A 612 14.12 -62.71 10.51
CA ALA A 612 13.72 -64.10 10.27
C ALA A 612 12.34 -64.46 10.85
N ARG A 613 11.88 -63.71 11.87
CA ARG A 613 10.55 -63.84 12.49
C ARG A 613 9.48 -63.01 11.76
N HIS A 614 9.90 -62.00 11.00
CA HIS A 614 9.06 -61.03 10.27
C HIS A 614 9.51 -60.89 8.80
N PRO A 615 9.42 -61.97 8.00
CA PRO A 615 10.03 -61.98 6.66
C PRO A 615 9.30 -61.03 5.70
N TRP A 616 10.07 -60.24 4.94
CA TRP A 616 9.57 -59.45 3.81
C TRP A 616 10.03 -60.07 2.49
N SER A 617 9.10 -60.62 1.72
CA SER A 617 9.40 -61.31 0.46
C SER A 617 9.46 -60.35 -0.72
N GLN A 618 10.16 -60.77 -1.79
CA GLN A 618 10.19 -60.02 -3.04
C GLN A 618 8.81 -59.91 -3.71
N ALA A 619 7.90 -60.87 -3.47
CA ALA A 619 6.53 -60.81 -3.97
C ALA A 619 5.73 -59.70 -3.27
N GLU A 620 5.86 -59.58 -1.94
CA GLU A 620 5.22 -58.50 -1.16
C GLU A 620 5.79 -57.13 -1.53
N ALA A 621 7.11 -57.05 -1.74
CA ALA A 621 7.75 -55.84 -2.24
C ALA A 621 7.20 -55.46 -3.63
N GLU A 622 7.17 -56.38 -4.59
CA GLU A 622 6.64 -56.15 -5.93
C GLU A 622 5.16 -55.72 -5.90
N GLU A 623 4.33 -56.40 -5.10
CA GLU A 623 2.93 -56.07 -4.91
C GLU A 623 2.77 -54.65 -4.34
N TRP A 624 3.56 -54.31 -3.32
CA TRP A 624 3.56 -52.98 -2.72
C TRP A 624 3.88 -51.91 -3.76
N TRP A 625 4.97 -52.10 -4.52
CA TRP A 625 5.38 -51.15 -5.57
C TRP A 625 4.30 -51.03 -6.65
N SER A 626 3.70 -52.13 -7.10
CA SER A 626 2.67 -52.11 -8.14
C SER A 626 1.40 -51.34 -7.71
N THR A 627 1.00 -51.48 -6.45
CA THR A 627 -0.21 -50.85 -5.89
C THR A 627 -0.02 -49.35 -5.66
N HIS A 628 1.16 -48.95 -5.17
CA HIS A 628 1.45 -47.57 -4.77
C HIS A 628 2.06 -46.72 -5.90
N LEU A 629 2.67 -47.33 -6.93
CA LEU A 629 3.11 -46.64 -8.16
C LEU A 629 1.95 -46.26 -9.10
N MET A 630 0.83 -47.00 -9.08
CA MET A 630 -0.33 -46.73 -9.96
C MET A 630 -1.22 -45.59 -9.44
N THR A 631 -1.17 -45.29 -8.14
CA THR A 631 -2.01 -44.28 -7.47
C THR A 631 -1.31 -42.94 -7.26
N ALA A 632 0.02 -42.91 -7.18
CA ALA A 632 0.81 -41.69 -7.18
C ALA A 632 1.19 -41.32 -8.63
N GLU A 633 1.21 -40.03 -9.01
CA GLU A 633 1.87 -39.54 -10.22
C GLU A 633 3.40 -39.71 -10.13
N LEU A 634 3.87 -40.93 -9.90
CA LEU A 634 5.25 -41.31 -10.18
C LEU A 634 5.32 -41.39 -11.70
N LYS A 635 6.03 -40.46 -12.33
CA LYS A 635 6.36 -40.55 -13.76
C LYS A 635 6.77 -42.01 -14.02
N PRO A 636 6.10 -42.73 -14.93
CA PRO A 636 6.41 -44.12 -15.13
C PRO A 636 7.86 -44.23 -15.57
N LEU A 637 8.61 -45.08 -14.88
CA LEU A 637 9.93 -45.52 -15.27
C LEU A 637 9.83 -46.02 -16.72
N LYS A 638 10.56 -45.39 -17.64
CA LYS A 638 10.73 -45.92 -19.00
C LYS A 638 11.36 -47.30 -18.85
N ARG A 639 10.57 -48.35 -19.07
CA ARG A 639 11.12 -49.71 -19.24
C ARG A 639 12.25 -49.63 -20.26
N PRO A 640 13.43 -50.24 -20.02
CA PRO A 640 14.33 -50.52 -21.11
C PRO A 640 13.56 -51.44 -22.07
N GLN A 641 13.40 -51.01 -23.31
CA GLN A 641 12.87 -51.90 -24.34
C GLN A 641 13.85 -53.07 -24.48
N SER A 642 13.46 -54.23 -23.95
CA SER A 642 14.07 -55.50 -24.33
C SER A 642 13.73 -55.74 -25.80
N GLY A 643 14.67 -55.42 -26.67
CA GLY A 643 14.54 -55.57 -28.11
C GLY A 643 15.81 -56.14 -28.71
N ILE A 644 16.24 -57.33 -28.26
CA ILE A 644 17.07 -58.23 -29.08
C ILE A 644 16.65 -59.67 -28.79
N VAL A 645 15.72 -60.18 -29.60
CA VAL A 645 15.78 -61.56 -30.09
C VAL A 645 15.80 -61.45 -31.61
N GLY A 646 16.99 -61.66 -32.15
CA GLY A 646 17.31 -61.90 -33.54
C GLY A 646 18.54 -62.80 -33.53
#